data_AF-A0A818T1C5-F1
#
_entry.id   AF-A0A818T1C5-F1
#
_cell.length_a   1.000
_cell.length_b   1.000
_cell.length_c   1.000
_cell.angle_alpha   90.00
_cell.angle_beta   90.00
_cell.angle_gamma   90.00
#
_symmetry.space_group_name_H-M   'P 1'
#
loop_
_entity.id
_entity.type
_entity.pdbx_description
1 polymer ?
#
loop_
_entity_poly.entity_id
_entity_poly.type
_entity_poly.pdbx_seq_one_letter_code
_entity_poly.pdbx_strand_id
1 'polypeptide(L)'
;MSNTKNAKQKFEEIAKTNQENIRRLLSNEDYESNLETADDRKLIEEVLNKTKNSFNAGSSDDLGRTYQYLIDSLSLNANICLICIDVIQKTDAIWNCSCCYSPFHIVCIQKWIKDGIYQSSSINNSETNSWHCPKCRTEFNQKDTPKRYLCYCQKEIDPQFDPWLIPHSCGQTCGKRLIPECGHICLLLCHPGPCPPCPKQVNVRCYCNQSSPTARRCGFKGWSCGKVCSKLLSCQQHRCEQICHNGDCIPCQKTSVRTCLCGKTKAVRNCNELNFQCDQPCNRLLNCQIHECKRICHKNECGTCPRQGIRTCPCGKTKYENLPCSEDVPTCGDTCDRKLDCGLHRCLHRCHTGYCESCRQVILKRCRCGLKEKLIPCCQEYLCETKCTRMRSCGKHPCKRKCCDGNCLPCQTVCGKTLNCRNHKCLSECHRGQCYPCTHKVDVTCACGQTSVTVPCGCEKQTRKPRCNKLCLKPSDCHHSEREPHLCHFNECPDCKQQCNLPLKDCSHLCSAICHDSVLVKEEINVSNTPWGLKEKEKLIKKSLPCPPCPVPIKVFCFGQHTSQIFPCSSARPFCCGQLCNRILKCQNHLCNRACHLVTGVSNQTDAGIECVKCEEMCTKDRPLGCQHSCPLSCHQDKCPPCKQRLRMRCHCNTQVIYSDCQTFTNATDEEKEKLKSCGKPCIFTHRTGSISDNNLTEFIPASWTFSIWGIIYCWQAAWLIYAITRIPRKSYINYLYIVPNTLHSSVFIFYIINMILNIGWLFIWDRGYFGWSSLVMFFMFITILVPMIITHVLLQPNRLIYFNSKRKLDIWLVRILVHNGLAIYSTWLYLATLLNVTIWIVHVHNKNFQLITATSTAALALVLVGIIFYFICENFIFYFSMAYTFSPWFVMIFTLFGVLSKNYTRNDIPDRNKFYAFMLFIICCILFIIRLGLFLVRYYRSRIPTIQEP
;
A
#
# COMPACT_ATOMS: atom_id res chain seq x y z
N MET A 1 -7.68 8.97 -53.54
CA MET A 1 -6.73 9.95 -52.95
C MET A 1 -7.40 11.06 -52.11
N SER A 2 -8.73 11.09 -51.93
CA SER A 2 -9.42 12.14 -51.14
C SER A 2 -9.46 11.89 -49.61
N ASN A 3 -9.49 10.62 -49.16
CA ASN A 3 -9.63 10.29 -47.73
C ASN A 3 -8.37 10.52 -46.87
N THR A 4 -7.18 10.57 -47.47
CA THR A 4 -5.92 10.82 -46.75
C THR A 4 -5.69 12.29 -46.41
N LYS A 5 -6.22 13.22 -47.23
CA LYS A 5 -6.19 14.67 -46.94
C LYS A 5 -7.06 15.01 -45.73
N ASN A 6 -8.24 14.39 -45.64
CA ASN A 6 -9.21 14.68 -44.58
C ASN A 6 -8.74 14.21 -43.19
N ALA A 7 -8.08 13.05 -43.10
CA ALA A 7 -7.51 12.56 -41.84
C ALA A 7 -6.30 13.39 -41.37
N LYS A 8 -5.47 13.87 -42.30
CA LYS A 8 -4.33 14.74 -41.98
C LYS A 8 -4.79 16.12 -41.52
N GLN A 9 -5.79 16.70 -42.21
CA GLN A 9 -6.43 17.95 -41.81
C GLN A 9 -7.09 17.84 -40.42
N LYS A 10 -7.83 16.77 -40.13
CA LYS A 10 -8.39 16.54 -38.79
C LYS A 10 -7.32 16.42 -37.70
N PHE A 11 -6.18 15.80 -38.01
CA PHE A 11 -5.07 15.70 -37.05
C PHE A 11 -4.37 17.04 -36.82
N GLU A 12 -4.17 17.83 -37.87
CA GLU A 12 -3.63 19.19 -37.78
C GLU A 12 -4.59 20.14 -37.05
N GLU A 13 -5.89 19.95 -37.24
CA GLU A 13 -6.95 20.71 -36.55
C GLU A 13 -6.98 20.39 -35.06
N ILE A 14 -6.94 19.12 -34.67
CA ILE A 14 -6.85 18.68 -33.25
C ILE A 14 -5.53 19.15 -32.62
N ALA A 15 -4.42 19.11 -33.36
CA ALA A 15 -3.13 19.61 -32.87
C ALA A 15 -3.17 21.13 -32.63
N LYS A 16 -3.80 21.90 -33.53
CA LYS A 16 -4.05 23.34 -33.33
C LYS A 16 -4.97 23.59 -32.14
N THR A 17 -6.07 22.85 -32.00
CA THR A 17 -6.98 23.02 -30.86
C THR A 17 -6.28 22.73 -29.53
N ASN A 18 -5.42 21.71 -29.48
CA ASN A 18 -4.63 21.41 -28.29
C ASN A 18 -3.58 22.49 -28.01
N GLN A 19 -2.88 23.01 -29.03
CA GLN A 19 -1.96 24.15 -28.86
C GLN A 19 -2.69 25.41 -28.39
N GLU A 20 -3.92 25.64 -28.85
CA GLU A 20 -4.73 26.80 -28.49
C GLU A 20 -5.32 26.66 -27.08
N ASN A 21 -5.72 25.45 -26.68
CA ASN A 21 -6.08 25.14 -25.31
C ASN A 21 -4.88 25.30 -24.36
N ILE A 22 -3.67 24.91 -24.78
CA ILE A 22 -2.43 25.16 -24.04
C ILE A 22 -2.13 26.67 -23.97
N ARG A 23 -2.32 27.43 -25.06
CA ARG A 23 -2.19 28.90 -25.04
C ARG A 23 -3.21 29.59 -24.15
N ARG A 24 -4.46 29.10 -24.09
CA ARG A 24 -5.49 29.58 -23.16
C ARG A 24 -5.17 29.26 -21.71
N LEU A 25 -4.48 28.14 -21.46
CA LEU A 25 -3.93 27.82 -20.14
C LEU A 25 -2.74 28.72 -19.79
N LEU A 26 -1.93 29.13 -20.77
CA LEU A 26 -0.81 30.06 -20.63
C LEU A 26 -1.24 31.54 -20.50
N SER A 27 -2.40 31.94 -21.04
CA SER A 27 -2.94 33.30 -20.89
C SER A 27 -3.54 33.57 -19.50
N ASN A 28 -3.65 32.53 -18.67
CA ASN A 28 -3.77 32.70 -17.23
C ASN A 28 -2.35 32.81 -16.68
N GLU A 29 -1.83 34.04 -16.62
CA GLU A 29 -0.52 34.38 -16.05
C GLU A 29 -0.48 34.05 -14.55
N ASP A 30 -0.26 32.79 -14.19
CA ASP A 30 0.03 32.40 -12.80
C ASP A 30 0.68 31.00 -12.66
N TYR A 31 1.29 30.49 -13.73
CA TYR A 31 1.76 29.10 -13.78
C TYR A 31 3.23 28.96 -14.19
N GLU A 32 4.12 29.64 -13.47
CA GLU A 32 5.51 29.19 -13.34
C GLU A 32 5.87 28.96 -11.87
N SER A 33 6.41 27.76 -11.62
CA SER A 33 6.94 27.21 -10.36
C SER A 33 5.93 26.62 -9.35
N ASN A 34 6.05 25.29 -9.21
CA ASN A 34 5.54 24.36 -8.18
C ASN A 34 4.40 23.42 -8.60
N LEU A 35 4.76 22.41 -9.40
CA LEU A 35 4.00 21.18 -9.63
C LEU A 35 3.99 20.30 -8.36
N GLU A 36 3.25 20.69 -7.33
CA GLU A 36 3.13 19.91 -6.08
C GLU A 36 1.70 19.75 -5.54
N THR A 37 0.64 20.08 -6.28
CA THR A 37 -0.74 19.81 -5.80
C THR A 37 -1.30 18.49 -6.33
N ALA A 38 -2.16 17.85 -5.52
CA ALA A 38 -2.85 16.62 -5.86
C ALA A 38 -3.97 16.82 -6.91
N ASP A 39 -4.40 18.06 -7.14
CA ASP A 39 -5.49 18.40 -8.06
C ASP A 39 -5.00 18.56 -9.51
N ASP A 40 -3.76 19.02 -9.73
CA ASP A 40 -3.16 19.08 -11.08
C ASP A 40 -2.91 17.68 -11.65
N ARG A 41 -2.62 16.69 -10.77
CA ARG A 41 -2.48 15.28 -11.15
C ARG A 41 -3.79 14.70 -11.66
N LYS A 42 -4.91 15.03 -11.00
CA LYS A 42 -6.25 14.62 -11.45
C LYS A 42 -6.62 15.23 -12.79
N LEU A 43 -6.26 16.49 -13.05
CA LEU A 43 -6.53 17.15 -14.32
C LEU A 43 -5.74 16.50 -15.48
N ILE A 44 -4.46 16.21 -15.28
CA ILE A 44 -3.62 15.49 -16.26
C ILE A 44 -4.16 14.07 -16.47
N GLU A 45 -4.52 13.37 -15.41
CA GLU A 45 -5.10 12.03 -15.46
C GLU A 45 -6.48 12.03 -16.12
N GLU A 46 -7.28 13.08 -15.96
CA GLU A 46 -8.61 13.24 -16.59
C GLU A 46 -8.50 13.60 -18.08
N VAL A 47 -7.55 14.45 -18.48
CA VAL A 47 -7.23 14.76 -19.89
C VAL A 47 -6.66 13.52 -20.60
N LEU A 48 -5.77 12.79 -19.93
CA LEU A 48 -5.24 11.51 -20.41
C LEU A 48 -6.35 10.44 -20.49
N ASN A 49 -7.31 10.42 -19.56
CA ASN A 49 -8.42 9.45 -19.59
C ASN A 49 -9.46 9.82 -20.67
N LYS A 50 -9.70 11.12 -20.93
CA LYS A 50 -10.54 11.58 -22.04
C LYS A 50 -9.93 11.23 -23.40
N THR A 51 -8.60 11.30 -23.54
CA THR A 51 -7.90 10.82 -24.75
C THR A 51 -7.91 9.29 -24.84
N LYS A 52 -7.76 8.55 -23.74
CA LYS A 52 -7.94 7.08 -23.72
C LYS A 52 -9.32 6.65 -24.24
N ASN A 53 -10.36 7.40 -23.89
CA ASN A 53 -11.74 7.12 -24.33
C ASN A 53 -11.98 7.43 -25.82
N SER A 54 -11.23 8.36 -26.44
CA SER A 54 -11.33 8.59 -27.88
C SER A 54 -10.62 7.50 -28.72
N PHE A 55 -9.69 6.76 -28.12
CA PHE A 55 -8.97 5.63 -28.76
C PHE A 55 -9.63 4.25 -28.53
N ASN A 56 -10.82 4.18 -27.92
CA ASN A 56 -11.50 2.91 -27.66
C ASN A 56 -11.81 2.13 -28.94
N ALA A 57 -11.05 1.05 -29.18
CA ALA A 57 -11.60 -0.28 -29.49
C ALA A 57 -10.48 -1.33 -29.55
N GLY A 58 -10.60 -2.36 -28.71
CA GLY A 58 -9.87 -3.62 -28.81
C GLY A 58 -8.72 -3.74 -27.82
N SER A 59 -8.89 -4.63 -26.84
CA SER A 59 -7.87 -5.13 -25.92
C SER A 59 -6.54 -5.41 -26.65
N SER A 60 -5.61 -4.48 -26.55
CA SER A 60 -4.20 -4.68 -26.90
C SER A 60 -3.40 -4.21 -25.70
N ASP A 61 -2.71 -5.16 -25.07
CA ASP A 61 -1.89 -4.95 -23.87
C ASP A 61 -0.85 -3.84 -24.09
N ASP A 62 -0.41 -3.65 -25.34
CA ASP A 62 0.59 -2.66 -25.74
C ASP A 62 0.11 -1.19 -25.67
N LEU A 63 -1.15 -0.88 -26.02
CA LEU A 63 -1.66 0.50 -25.92
C LEU A 63 -1.80 0.93 -24.45
N GLY A 64 -2.24 -0.01 -23.60
CA GLY A 64 -2.29 0.18 -22.15
C GLY A 64 -0.89 0.37 -21.55
N ARG A 65 0.11 -0.39 -22.00
CA ARG A 65 1.51 -0.24 -21.58
C ARG A 65 2.08 1.11 -21.98
N THR A 66 1.95 1.55 -23.24
CA THR A 66 2.45 2.87 -23.67
C THR A 66 1.86 4.00 -22.83
N TYR A 67 0.57 3.91 -22.52
CA TYR A 67 -0.13 4.87 -21.67
C TYR A 67 0.37 4.84 -20.21
N GLN A 68 0.60 3.64 -19.67
CA GLN A 68 1.18 3.48 -18.34
C GLN A 68 2.60 4.07 -18.26
N TYR A 69 3.45 3.81 -19.26
CA TYR A 69 4.79 4.40 -19.34
C TYR A 69 4.76 5.92 -19.47
N LEU A 70 3.74 6.49 -20.13
CA LEU A 70 3.54 7.94 -20.21
C LEU A 70 3.17 8.53 -18.84
N ILE A 71 2.24 7.90 -18.12
CA ILE A 71 1.87 8.31 -16.76
C ILE A 71 3.07 8.20 -15.81
N ASP A 72 3.75 7.07 -15.82
CA ASP A 72 4.93 6.82 -14.98
C ASP A 72 6.01 7.87 -15.28
N SER A 73 6.30 8.14 -16.55
CA SER A 73 7.33 9.13 -16.93
C SER A 73 6.99 10.58 -16.59
N LEU A 74 5.71 10.91 -16.40
CA LEU A 74 5.24 12.25 -16.00
C LEU A 74 5.16 12.42 -14.47
N SER A 75 5.13 11.32 -13.72
CA SER A 75 5.08 11.38 -12.26
C SER A 75 6.46 11.69 -11.66
N LEU A 76 6.52 12.76 -10.86
CA LEU A 76 7.70 13.14 -10.07
C LEU A 76 8.02 11.98 -9.10
N ASN A 77 9.06 11.19 -9.43
CA ASN A 77 9.67 10.07 -8.69
C ASN A 77 9.55 8.65 -9.29
N ALA A 78 9.06 8.43 -10.51
CA ALA A 78 8.87 7.05 -11.01
C ALA A 78 10.10 6.37 -11.63
N ASN A 79 11.05 7.11 -12.19
CA ASN A 79 12.14 6.50 -12.96
C ASN A 79 13.39 6.34 -12.08
N ILE A 80 13.57 5.14 -11.52
CA ILE A 80 14.75 4.75 -10.75
C ILE A 80 15.66 3.90 -11.64
N CYS A 81 16.94 4.23 -11.71
CA CYS A 81 17.93 3.43 -12.41
C CYS A 81 18.21 2.15 -11.60
N LEU A 82 17.87 0.95 -12.10
CA LEU A 82 18.02 -0.30 -11.33
C LEU A 82 19.49 -0.73 -11.07
N ILE A 83 20.46 -0.01 -11.64
CA ILE A 83 21.89 -0.29 -11.45
C ILE A 83 22.43 0.51 -10.25
N CYS A 84 22.13 1.80 -10.14
CA CYS A 84 22.59 2.65 -9.03
C CYS A 84 21.52 2.91 -7.96
N ILE A 85 20.26 2.57 -8.24
CA ILE A 85 19.07 2.78 -7.39
C ILE A 85 18.81 4.28 -7.14
N ASP A 86 19.41 5.15 -7.94
CA ASP A 86 19.19 6.59 -7.88
C ASP A 86 18.04 7.02 -8.81
N VAL A 87 17.41 8.15 -8.48
CA VAL A 87 16.32 8.74 -9.27
C VAL A 87 16.92 9.39 -10.52
N ILE A 88 16.37 9.06 -11.68
CA ILE A 88 16.77 9.65 -12.96
C ILE A 88 16.18 11.07 -13.02
N GLN A 89 17.06 12.07 -13.06
CA GLN A 89 16.67 13.47 -13.19
C GLN A 89 16.35 13.82 -14.65
N LYS A 90 15.57 14.90 -14.84
CA LYS A 90 15.13 15.36 -16.18
C LYS A 90 16.29 15.74 -17.12
N THR A 91 17.44 16.07 -16.54
CA THR A 91 18.67 16.46 -17.23
C THR A 91 19.68 15.32 -17.39
N ASP A 92 19.40 14.14 -16.83
CA ASP A 92 20.35 13.04 -16.84
C ASP A 92 20.47 12.41 -18.24
N ALA A 93 21.69 11.99 -18.56
CA ALA A 93 21.97 11.21 -19.77
C ALA A 93 21.54 9.76 -19.58
N ILE A 94 20.54 9.32 -20.34
CA ILE A 94 19.93 8.00 -20.18
C ILE A 94 20.07 7.09 -21.42
N TRP A 95 19.93 5.80 -21.18
CA TRP A 95 19.67 4.78 -22.19
C TRP A 95 18.41 4.02 -21.84
N ASN A 96 17.60 3.73 -22.85
CA ASN A 96 16.36 2.96 -22.72
C ASN A 96 16.48 1.62 -23.44
N CYS A 97 16.05 0.55 -22.78
CA CYS A 97 16.02 -0.77 -23.41
C CYS A 97 14.98 -0.80 -24.56
N SER A 98 15.35 -1.31 -25.73
CA SER A 98 14.41 -1.44 -26.86
C SER A 98 13.32 -2.49 -26.65
N CYS A 99 13.51 -3.44 -25.72
CA CYS A 99 12.56 -4.50 -25.42
C CYS A 99 11.63 -4.15 -24.23
N CYS A 100 12.19 -3.71 -23.10
CA CYS A 100 11.40 -3.40 -21.89
C CYS A 100 11.23 -1.90 -21.59
N TYR A 101 11.75 -1.03 -22.46
CA TYR A 101 11.59 0.42 -22.44
C TYR A 101 12.02 1.12 -21.15
N SER A 102 12.75 0.42 -20.28
CA SER A 102 13.13 0.95 -18.98
C SER A 102 14.38 1.82 -19.08
N PRO A 103 14.38 3.00 -18.45
CA PRO A 103 15.51 3.94 -18.50
C PRO A 103 16.60 3.55 -17.49
N PHE A 104 17.84 3.78 -17.88
CA PHE A 104 19.05 3.62 -17.05
C PHE A 104 19.99 4.78 -17.34
N HIS A 105 20.76 5.24 -16.35
CA HIS A 105 21.85 6.18 -16.65
C HIS A 105 22.84 5.57 -17.65
N ILE A 106 23.27 6.36 -18.64
CA ILE A 106 24.15 5.87 -19.70
C ILE A 106 25.47 5.31 -19.15
N VAL A 107 26.02 5.95 -18.12
CA VAL A 107 27.24 5.51 -17.43
C VAL A 107 27.03 4.19 -16.71
N CYS A 108 25.86 4.00 -16.09
CA CYS A 108 25.53 2.78 -15.36
C CYS A 108 25.41 1.58 -16.30
N ILE A 109 24.70 1.72 -17.42
CA ILE A 109 24.54 0.61 -18.38
C ILE A 109 25.86 0.29 -19.10
N GLN A 110 26.68 1.30 -19.43
CA GLN A 110 28.01 1.06 -20.01
C GLN A 110 28.91 0.25 -19.07
N LYS A 111 28.83 0.50 -17.76
CA LYS A 111 29.55 -0.29 -16.76
C LYS A 111 29.02 -1.73 -16.68
N TRP A 112 27.70 -1.89 -16.66
CA TRP A 112 27.05 -3.20 -16.65
C TRP A 112 27.48 -4.09 -17.84
N ILE A 113 27.57 -3.51 -19.04
CA ILE A 113 27.99 -4.22 -20.26
C ILE A 113 29.45 -4.66 -20.17
N LYS A 114 30.33 -3.77 -19.69
CA LYS A 114 31.76 -4.09 -19.52
C LYS A 114 31.97 -5.23 -18.52
N ASP A 115 31.25 -5.19 -17.40
CA ASP A 115 31.32 -6.24 -16.37
C ASP A 115 30.74 -7.58 -16.88
N GLY A 116 29.67 -7.53 -17.68
CA GLY A 116 29.07 -8.72 -18.31
C GLY A 116 30.01 -9.40 -19.30
N ILE A 117 30.59 -8.66 -20.25
CA ILE A 117 31.51 -9.21 -21.27
C ILE A 117 32.75 -9.84 -20.62
N TYR A 118 33.26 -9.24 -19.52
CA TYR A 118 34.39 -9.80 -18.78
C TYR A 118 34.07 -11.15 -18.10
N GLN A 119 32.84 -11.33 -17.61
CA GLN A 119 32.41 -12.61 -17.04
C GLN A 119 32.18 -13.68 -18.11
N SER A 120 31.57 -13.33 -19.25
CA SER A 120 31.28 -14.28 -20.35
C SER A 120 32.55 -14.87 -20.96
N SER A 121 33.58 -14.03 -21.14
CA SER A 121 34.87 -14.42 -21.74
C SER A 121 35.71 -15.37 -20.87
N SER A 122 35.37 -15.51 -19.58
CA SER A 122 36.06 -16.44 -18.67
C SER A 122 35.50 -17.87 -18.69
N ILE A 123 34.33 -18.11 -19.32
CA ILE A 123 33.60 -19.38 -19.22
C ILE A 123 33.46 -20.10 -20.58
N ASN A 124 33.40 -19.42 -21.72
CA ASN A 124 33.25 -20.06 -23.04
C ASN A 124 34.09 -19.41 -24.16
N ASN A 125 34.86 -20.23 -24.88
CA ASN A 125 35.57 -19.89 -26.13
C ASN A 125 34.61 -19.76 -27.34
N SER A 126 33.54 -18.97 -27.21
CA SER A 126 32.60 -18.69 -28.30
C SER A 126 32.61 -17.19 -28.61
N GLU A 127 32.87 -16.82 -29.86
CA GLU A 127 33.04 -15.44 -30.36
C GLU A 127 31.80 -14.52 -30.24
N THR A 128 30.73 -14.94 -29.58
CA THR A 128 29.51 -14.14 -29.41
C THR A 128 29.60 -13.31 -28.12
N ASN A 129 30.22 -12.14 -28.21
CA ASN A 129 30.21 -11.12 -27.15
C ASN A 129 28.83 -10.44 -27.07
N SER A 130 27.87 -11.09 -26.41
CA SER A 130 26.55 -10.52 -26.12
C SER A 130 26.44 -10.07 -24.65
N TRP A 131 25.51 -9.16 -24.37
CA TRP A 131 25.21 -8.64 -23.05
C TRP A 131 23.70 -8.60 -22.81
N HIS A 132 23.27 -8.60 -21.56
CA HIS A 132 21.85 -8.68 -21.21
C HIS A 132 21.35 -7.41 -20.53
N CYS A 133 20.12 -6.98 -20.85
CA CYS A 133 19.49 -5.89 -20.13
C CYS A 133 19.30 -6.23 -18.63
N PRO A 134 19.63 -5.33 -17.68
CA PRO A 134 19.49 -5.58 -16.25
C PRO A 134 18.07 -5.93 -15.80
N LYS A 135 17.04 -5.41 -16.49
CA LYS A 135 15.62 -5.63 -16.13
C LYS A 135 15.03 -6.86 -16.82
N CYS A 136 15.01 -6.88 -18.16
CA CYS A 136 14.32 -7.93 -18.92
C CYS A 136 15.23 -9.06 -19.40
N ARG A 137 16.55 -8.95 -19.22
CA ARG A 137 17.55 -9.94 -19.64
C ARG A 137 17.59 -10.26 -21.13
N THR A 138 16.93 -9.45 -21.97
CA THR A 138 17.06 -9.54 -23.44
C THR A 138 18.53 -9.39 -23.82
N GLU A 139 18.98 -10.27 -24.72
CA GLU A 139 20.33 -10.33 -25.24
C GLU A 139 20.56 -9.27 -26.33
N PHE A 140 21.67 -8.57 -26.24
CA PHE A 140 22.12 -7.51 -27.15
C PHE A 140 23.55 -7.80 -27.58
N ASN A 141 23.92 -7.39 -28.79
CA ASN A 141 25.28 -7.57 -29.26
C ASN A 141 26.21 -6.47 -28.72
N GLN A 142 27.52 -6.72 -28.69
CA GLN A 142 28.53 -5.70 -28.33
C GLN A 142 28.42 -4.42 -29.17
N LYS A 143 27.97 -4.52 -30.43
CA LYS A 143 27.74 -3.36 -31.32
C LYS A 143 26.62 -2.43 -30.82
N ASP A 144 25.66 -2.97 -30.07
CA ASP A 144 24.50 -2.24 -29.55
C ASP A 144 24.80 -1.54 -28.20
N THR A 145 26.09 -1.48 -27.81
CA THR A 145 26.51 -0.78 -26.60
C THR A 145 26.19 0.71 -26.72
N PRO A 146 25.39 1.29 -25.81
CA PRO A 146 25.01 2.69 -25.89
C PRO A 146 26.20 3.59 -25.61
N LYS A 147 26.57 4.41 -26.62
CA LYS A 147 27.67 5.38 -26.54
C LYS A 147 27.20 6.83 -26.39
N ARG A 148 25.97 7.12 -26.80
CA ARG A 148 25.41 8.48 -26.86
C ARG A 148 24.05 8.51 -26.18
N TYR A 149 23.75 9.62 -25.53
CA TYR A 149 22.43 9.88 -24.98
C TYR A 149 21.53 10.38 -26.11
N LEU A 150 20.45 9.63 -26.35
CA LEU A 150 19.53 9.83 -27.46
C LEU A 150 18.12 9.98 -26.90
N CYS A 151 17.29 10.79 -27.57
CA CYS A 151 15.87 10.87 -27.25
C CYS A 151 15.15 9.53 -27.52
N TYR A 152 13.93 9.36 -27.01
CA TYR A 152 13.20 8.08 -27.17
C TYR A 152 13.02 7.63 -28.63
N CYS A 153 12.90 8.56 -29.58
CA CYS A 153 12.78 8.26 -31.01
C CYS A 153 14.13 8.07 -31.73
N GLN A 154 15.26 8.25 -31.03
CA GLN A 154 16.63 8.13 -31.52
C GLN A 154 17.04 9.13 -32.62
N LYS A 155 16.25 10.20 -32.84
CA LYS A 155 16.54 11.21 -33.86
C LYS A 155 17.49 12.30 -33.39
N GLU A 156 17.45 12.63 -32.10
CA GLU A 156 18.21 13.74 -31.51
C GLU A 156 19.16 13.21 -30.44
N ILE A 157 20.41 13.71 -30.48
CA ILE A 157 21.47 13.44 -29.51
C ILE A 157 21.42 14.54 -28.46
N ASP A 158 21.53 14.16 -27.18
CA ASP A 158 21.48 15.07 -26.04
C ASP A 158 20.27 16.05 -26.08
N PRO A 159 19.03 15.53 -26.07
CA PRO A 159 17.83 16.37 -26.16
C PRO A 159 17.78 17.37 -24.99
N GLN A 160 17.59 18.65 -25.31
CA GLN A 160 17.45 19.68 -24.30
C GLN A 160 16.14 19.50 -23.52
N PHE A 161 16.21 19.76 -22.21
CA PHE A 161 15.03 19.69 -21.36
C PHE A 161 14.16 20.93 -21.57
N ASP A 162 12.93 20.72 -22.05
CA ASP A 162 11.88 21.73 -22.13
C ASP A 162 10.76 21.38 -21.12
N PRO A 163 10.33 22.29 -20.23
CA PRO A 163 9.25 22.07 -19.27
C PRO A 163 7.93 21.58 -19.89
N TRP A 164 7.66 21.89 -21.16
CA TRP A 164 6.41 21.57 -21.86
C TRP A 164 6.48 20.27 -22.68
N LEU A 165 7.67 19.66 -22.75
CA LEU A 165 7.88 18.39 -23.43
C LEU A 165 8.13 17.27 -22.42
N ILE A 166 7.91 16.03 -22.84
CA ILE A 166 8.24 14.87 -22.00
C ILE A 166 9.77 14.88 -21.78
N PRO A 167 10.27 14.75 -20.54
CA PRO A 167 11.71 14.68 -20.29
C PRO A 167 12.39 13.60 -21.15
N HIS A 168 13.58 13.91 -21.68
CA HIS A 168 14.32 13.05 -22.60
C HIS A 168 13.65 12.80 -23.98
N SER A 169 12.61 13.56 -24.32
CA SER A 169 11.99 13.57 -25.66
C SER A 169 12.48 14.76 -26.49
N CYS A 170 12.41 14.65 -27.81
CA CYS A 170 12.82 15.72 -28.75
C CYS A 170 11.68 16.64 -29.20
N GLY A 171 10.45 16.44 -28.71
CA GLY A 171 9.28 17.21 -29.16
C GLY A 171 8.84 17.02 -30.62
N GLN A 172 9.60 16.30 -31.45
CA GLN A 172 9.22 15.98 -32.83
C GLN A 172 8.30 14.75 -32.91
N THR A 173 7.64 14.54 -34.06
CA THR A 173 6.93 13.28 -34.33
C THR A 173 7.90 12.09 -34.27
N CYS A 174 7.50 11.02 -33.58
CA CYS A 174 8.31 9.84 -33.30
C CYS A 174 8.83 9.22 -34.60
N GLY A 175 7.98 8.99 -35.60
CA GLY A 175 8.39 8.54 -36.93
C GLY A 175 8.95 7.12 -36.99
N LYS A 176 9.03 6.38 -35.87
CA LYS A 176 9.39 4.96 -35.86
C LYS A 176 8.39 4.14 -36.68
N ARG A 177 8.88 3.10 -37.37
CA ARG A 177 8.02 2.14 -38.06
C ARG A 177 7.20 1.36 -37.03
N LEU A 178 5.88 1.28 -37.24
CA LEU A 178 4.99 0.56 -36.34
C LEU A 178 5.18 -0.95 -36.50
N ILE A 179 5.15 -1.66 -35.37
CA ILE A 179 5.26 -3.12 -35.27
C ILE A 179 3.85 -3.67 -35.01
N PRO A 180 3.36 -4.70 -35.73
CA PRO A 180 4.00 -5.41 -36.85
C PRO A 180 4.19 -4.51 -38.09
N GLU A 181 5.26 -4.75 -38.85
CA GLU A 181 5.62 -3.94 -40.01
C GLU A 181 4.46 -3.83 -41.00
N CYS A 182 3.84 -2.65 -41.03
CA CYS A 182 2.66 -2.36 -41.84
C CYS A 182 2.91 -1.25 -42.87
N GLY A 183 4.17 -0.81 -43.03
CA GLY A 183 4.53 0.32 -43.88
C GLY A 183 4.12 1.69 -43.32
N HIS A 184 3.54 1.75 -42.12
CA HIS A 184 3.14 2.99 -41.47
C HIS A 184 4.09 3.40 -40.34
N ILE A 185 4.19 4.71 -40.12
CA ILE A 185 5.04 5.33 -39.11
C ILE A 185 4.20 5.83 -37.93
N CYS A 186 4.83 5.92 -36.76
CA CYS A 186 4.23 6.51 -35.57
C CYS A 186 4.06 8.03 -35.78
N LEU A 187 2.81 8.51 -35.63
CA LEU A 187 2.45 9.92 -35.76
C LEU A 187 2.42 10.66 -34.41
N LEU A 188 2.61 9.95 -33.29
CA LEU A 188 2.70 10.58 -31.98
C LEU A 188 3.98 11.40 -31.85
N LEU A 189 3.99 12.39 -30.96
CA LEU A 189 5.22 13.05 -30.51
C LEU A 189 6.16 12.02 -29.86
N CYS A 190 7.45 12.33 -29.80
CA CYS A 190 8.47 11.49 -29.18
C CYS A 190 8.03 11.08 -27.76
N HIS A 191 7.85 9.77 -27.55
CA HIS A 191 7.20 9.23 -26.36
C HIS A 191 8.02 8.08 -25.76
N PRO A 192 7.97 7.88 -24.43
CA PRO A 192 8.49 6.68 -23.78
C PRO A 192 7.63 5.45 -24.13
N GLY A 193 8.21 4.26 -24.01
CA GLY A 193 7.49 2.99 -24.23
C GLY A 193 7.34 2.56 -25.70
N PRO A 194 6.62 1.44 -25.94
CA PRO A 194 6.37 0.92 -27.29
C PRO A 194 5.45 1.85 -28.10
N CYS A 195 5.59 1.86 -29.43
CA CYS A 195 4.66 2.58 -30.28
C CYS A 195 3.30 1.86 -30.35
N PRO A 196 2.17 2.58 -30.34
CA PRO A 196 0.84 1.97 -30.39
C PRO A 196 0.57 1.29 -31.74
N PRO A 197 -0.37 0.32 -31.80
CA PRO A 197 -0.75 -0.33 -33.04
C PRO A 197 -1.29 0.66 -34.07
N CYS A 198 -1.13 0.36 -35.36
CA CYS A 198 -1.49 1.27 -36.43
C CYS A 198 -3.00 1.59 -36.46
N PRO A 199 -3.41 2.88 -36.37
CA PRO A 199 -4.82 3.27 -36.36
C PRO A 199 -5.47 3.27 -37.75
N LYS A 200 -4.69 3.14 -38.83
CA LYS A 200 -5.22 3.14 -40.20
C LYS A 200 -6.07 1.90 -40.48
N GLN A 201 -7.14 2.08 -41.25
CA GLN A 201 -7.95 0.97 -41.75
C GLN A 201 -7.40 0.47 -43.08
N VAL A 202 -7.39 -0.86 -43.26
CA VAL A 202 -6.98 -1.57 -44.46
C VAL A 202 -8.04 -2.63 -44.79
N ASN A 203 -8.29 -2.87 -46.07
CA ASN A 203 -9.18 -3.94 -46.51
C ASN A 203 -8.39 -5.24 -46.65
N VAL A 204 -8.73 -6.24 -45.84
CA VAL A 204 -7.98 -7.49 -45.73
C VAL A 204 -8.92 -8.69 -45.84
N ARG A 205 -8.48 -9.71 -46.59
CA ARG A 205 -9.16 -11.00 -46.71
C ARG A 205 -8.85 -11.87 -45.49
N CYS A 206 -9.68 -12.87 -45.21
CA CYS A 206 -9.43 -13.84 -44.15
C CYS A 206 -8.22 -14.74 -44.46
N TYR A 207 -7.71 -15.50 -43.49
CA TYR A 207 -6.55 -16.39 -43.71
C TYR A 207 -6.74 -17.41 -44.85
N CYS A 208 -7.98 -17.86 -45.12
CA CYS A 208 -8.28 -18.79 -46.22
C CYS A 208 -8.60 -18.10 -47.56
N ASN A 209 -8.61 -16.77 -47.63
CA ASN A 209 -8.92 -15.95 -48.82
C ASN A 209 -10.31 -16.16 -49.47
N GLN A 210 -11.20 -16.92 -48.83
CA GLN A 210 -12.53 -17.25 -49.38
C GLN A 210 -13.58 -16.15 -49.14
N SER A 211 -13.43 -15.33 -48.11
CA SER A 211 -14.37 -14.23 -47.83
C SER A 211 -13.95 -12.94 -48.55
N SER A 212 -14.92 -12.06 -48.80
CA SER A 212 -14.67 -10.73 -49.37
C SER A 212 -13.75 -9.88 -48.46
N PRO A 213 -12.96 -8.94 -49.04
CA PRO A 213 -12.11 -8.04 -48.27
C PRO A 213 -12.95 -7.22 -47.28
N THR A 214 -12.62 -7.30 -45.99
CA THR A 214 -13.32 -6.56 -44.93
C THR A 214 -12.42 -5.44 -44.41
N ALA A 215 -13.00 -4.27 -44.15
CA ALA A 215 -12.28 -3.14 -43.55
C ALA A 215 -11.90 -3.47 -42.09
N ARG A 216 -10.61 -3.61 -41.82
CA ARG A 216 -10.05 -3.89 -40.48
C ARG A 216 -8.94 -2.90 -40.17
N ARG A 217 -8.67 -2.66 -38.89
CA ARG A 217 -7.50 -1.86 -38.48
C ARG A 217 -6.22 -2.58 -38.88
N CYS A 218 -5.23 -1.84 -39.36
CA CYS A 218 -3.99 -2.38 -39.86
C CYS A 218 -3.20 -3.16 -38.79
N GLY A 219 -3.23 -2.69 -37.54
CA GLY A 219 -2.68 -3.43 -36.39
C GLY A 219 -3.35 -4.79 -36.12
N PHE A 220 -4.55 -5.03 -36.66
CA PHE A 220 -5.33 -6.26 -36.51
C PHE A 220 -5.78 -6.80 -37.87
N LYS A 221 -4.84 -6.90 -38.82
CA LYS A 221 -5.11 -7.37 -40.18
C LYS A 221 -5.54 -8.84 -40.27
N GLY A 222 -5.14 -9.68 -39.31
CA GLY A 222 -5.39 -11.12 -39.32
C GLY A 222 -6.77 -11.45 -38.75
N TRP A 223 -7.57 -12.22 -39.49
CA TRP A 223 -8.87 -12.70 -39.02
C TRP A 223 -9.29 -14.01 -39.71
N SER A 224 -10.03 -14.84 -38.99
CA SER A 224 -10.63 -16.08 -39.50
C SER A 224 -12.09 -15.85 -39.87
N CYS A 225 -12.53 -16.39 -41.01
CA CYS A 225 -13.92 -16.25 -41.46
C CYS A 225 -14.87 -17.35 -40.95
N GLY A 226 -14.39 -18.25 -40.08
CA GLY A 226 -15.18 -19.35 -39.51
C GLY A 226 -15.51 -20.52 -40.47
N LYS A 227 -15.09 -20.45 -41.75
CA LYS A 227 -15.28 -21.52 -42.75
C LYS A 227 -14.10 -22.49 -42.77
N VAL A 228 -14.29 -23.70 -43.32
CA VAL A 228 -13.23 -24.70 -43.52
C VAL A 228 -12.22 -24.20 -44.57
N CYS A 229 -10.92 -24.27 -44.26
CA CYS A 229 -9.83 -23.65 -45.02
C CYS A 229 -9.73 -24.14 -46.47
N SER A 230 -9.86 -25.45 -46.71
CA SER A 230 -9.90 -26.10 -48.04
C SER A 230 -8.70 -25.84 -48.97
N LYS A 231 -7.63 -25.21 -48.49
CA LYS A 231 -6.36 -25.02 -49.22
C LYS A 231 -5.69 -26.38 -49.49
N LEU A 232 -5.01 -26.50 -50.64
CA LEU A 232 -4.21 -27.68 -50.99
C LEU A 232 -3.03 -27.80 -50.01
N LEU A 233 -2.85 -28.98 -49.42
CA LEU A 233 -1.69 -29.30 -48.55
C LEU A 233 -0.42 -29.49 -49.41
N SER A 234 0.75 -29.42 -48.77
CA SER A 234 2.07 -29.58 -49.41
C SER A 234 2.24 -30.86 -50.22
N CYS A 235 1.47 -31.91 -49.92
CA CYS A 235 1.43 -33.16 -50.71
C CYS A 235 0.75 -33.05 -52.08
N GLN A 236 0.17 -31.90 -52.43
CA GLN A 236 -0.59 -31.61 -53.66
C GLN A 236 -1.80 -32.52 -53.95
N GLN A 237 -2.11 -33.49 -53.09
CA GLN A 237 -3.21 -34.44 -53.29
C GLN A 237 -4.36 -34.28 -52.27
N HIS A 238 -4.14 -33.61 -51.13
CA HIS A 238 -5.13 -33.48 -50.06
C HIS A 238 -5.44 -32.01 -49.71
N ARG A 239 -6.66 -31.73 -49.22
CA ARG A 239 -7.13 -30.39 -48.83
C ARG A 239 -7.21 -30.25 -47.30
N CYS A 240 -7.05 -29.03 -46.81
CA CYS A 240 -7.10 -28.72 -45.38
C CYS A 240 -8.55 -28.75 -44.84
N GLU A 241 -8.80 -29.60 -43.84
CA GLU A 241 -10.10 -29.78 -43.17
C GLU A 241 -10.28 -28.90 -41.93
N GLN A 242 -9.26 -28.13 -41.54
CA GLN A 242 -9.32 -27.26 -40.38
C GLN A 242 -10.14 -25.99 -40.66
N ILE A 243 -10.77 -25.45 -39.61
CA ILE A 243 -11.42 -24.13 -39.64
C ILE A 243 -10.34 -23.09 -39.99
N CYS A 244 -10.70 -22.04 -40.75
CA CYS A 244 -9.81 -20.96 -41.18
C CYS A 244 -8.87 -20.53 -40.04
N HIS A 245 -7.60 -20.92 -40.15
CA HIS A 245 -6.60 -20.76 -39.09
C HIS A 245 -5.48 -19.83 -39.57
N ASN A 246 -4.75 -19.27 -38.61
CA ASN A 246 -3.55 -18.48 -38.88
C ASN A 246 -2.36 -19.43 -39.18
N GLY A 247 -1.50 -19.09 -40.14
CA GLY A 247 -0.34 -19.90 -40.55
C GLY A 247 -0.61 -20.92 -41.67
N ASP A 248 0.45 -21.64 -42.06
CA ASP A 248 0.39 -22.70 -43.09
C ASP A 248 -0.42 -23.91 -42.61
N CYS A 249 -1.06 -24.62 -43.55
CA CYS A 249 -1.84 -25.80 -43.22
C CYS A 249 -0.94 -26.94 -42.72
N ILE A 250 -1.43 -27.68 -41.72
CA ILE A 250 -0.71 -28.81 -41.12
C ILE A 250 -0.32 -29.81 -42.22
N PRO A 251 0.93 -30.31 -42.25
CA PRO A 251 1.37 -31.30 -43.21
C PRO A 251 0.46 -32.53 -43.23
N CYS A 252 0.26 -33.09 -44.42
CA CYS A 252 -0.55 -34.29 -44.59
C CYS A 252 0.06 -35.47 -43.81
N GLN A 253 -0.71 -36.05 -42.86
CA GLN A 253 -0.29 -37.23 -42.08
C GLN A 253 -0.49 -38.57 -42.81
N LYS A 254 -0.99 -38.55 -44.05
CA LYS A 254 -1.12 -39.77 -44.86
C LYS A 254 0.25 -40.20 -45.42
N THR A 255 0.47 -41.50 -45.53
CA THR A 255 1.71 -42.12 -46.01
C THR A 255 1.62 -42.45 -47.50
N SER A 256 2.74 -42.31 -48.23
CA SER A 256 2.91 -42.72 -49.64
C SER A 256 4.22 -43.49 -49.84
N VAL A 257 4.26 -44.42 -50.80
CA VAL A 257 5.49 -45.15 -51.17
C VAL A 257 6.35 -44.24 -52.06
N ARG A 258 7.62 -44.02 -51.71
CA ARG A 258 8.56 -43.15 -52.44
C ARG A 258 9.89 -43.85 -52.76
N THR A 259 10.46 -43.55 -53.93
CA THR A 259 11.76 -44.04 -54.44
C THR A 259 12.89 -43.04 -54.14
N CYS A 260 14.09 -43.54 -53.79
CA CYS A 260 15.28 -42.72 -53.56
C CYS A 260 15.71 -42.00 -54.84
N LEU A 261 16.35 -40.83 -54.71
CA LEU A 261 16.93 -40.08 -55.82
C LEU A 261 18.02 -40.85 -56.57
N CYS A 262 18.66 -41.86 -55.95
CA CYS A 262 19.58 -42.77 -56.62
C CYS A 262 18.89 -43.96 -57.32
N GLY A 263 17.56 -44.09 -57.19
CA GLY A 263 16.73 -45.16 -57.78
C GLY A 263 16.80 -46.52 -57.08
N LYS A 264 17.71 -46.72 -56.12
CA LYS A 264 18.03 -48.06 -55.58
C LYS A 264 17.11 -48.54 -54.44
N THR A 265 16.38 -47.67 -53.76
CA THR A 265 15.56 -48.05 -52.58
C THR A 265 14.16 -47.42 -52.61
N LYS A 266 13.14 -48.18 -52.17
CA LYS A 266 11.74 -47.74 -51.99
C LYS A 266 11.37 -47.80 -50.51
N ALA A 267 10.73 -46.76 -49.98
CA ALA A 267 10.29 -46.72 -48.59
C ALA A 267 8.92 -46.03 -48.44
N VAL A 268 8.10 -46.50 -47.48
CA VAL A 268 6.85 -45.83 -47.08
C VAL A 268 7.22 -44.62 -46.23
N ARG A 269 6.84 -43.43 -46.69
CA ARG A 269 7.16 -42.15 -46.01
C ARG A 269 5.93 -41.26 -46.00
N ASN A 270 5.93 -40.25 -45.14
CA ASN A 270 4.85 -39.28 -45.11
C ASN A 270 4.74 -38.55 -46.45
N CYS A 271 3.53 -38.27 -46.91
CA CYS A 271 3.28 -37.60 -48.19
C CYS A 271 3.95 -36.22 -48.33
N ASN A 272 4.45 -35.63 -47.24
CA ASN A 272 5.15 -34.35 -47.21
C ASN A 272 6.65 -34.44 -47.57
N GLU A 273 7.25 -35.65 -47.59
CA GLU A 273 8.69 -35.85 -47.88
C GLU A 273 8.90 -36.10 -49.39
N LEU A 274 9.09 -35.03 -50.17
CA LEU A 274 9.22 -35.10 -51.63
C LEU A 274 10.58 -35.61 -52.14
N ASN A 275 11.67 -35.39 -51.38
CA ASN A 275 13.04 -35.71 -51.78
C ASN A 275 13.68 -36.74 -50.84
N PHE A 276 13.81 -37.99 -51.27
CA PHE A 276 14.46 -39.06 -50.49
C PHE A 276 15.90 -39.29 -50.97
N GLN A 277 16.89 -39.14 -50.07
CA GLN A 277 18.31 -39.48 -50.28
C GLN A 277 18.71 -40.56 -49.27
N CYS A 278 19.54 -41.53 -49.68
CA CYS A 278 20.07 -42.55 -48.79
C CYS A 278 21.45 -42.16 -48.23
N ASP A 279 21.76 -42.54 -47.00
CA ASP A 279 23.02 -42.22 -46.31
C ASP A 279 24.26 -43.01 -46.79
N GLN A 280 24.17 -43.62 -47.97
CA GLN A 280 25.27 -44.40 -48.54
C GLN A 280 26.32 -43.45 -49.17
N PRO A 281 27.63 -43.66 -48.92
CA PRO A 281 28.69 -42.88 -49.55
C PRO A 281 28.72 -43.11 -51.07
N CYS A 282 29.09 -42.06 -51.83
CA CYS A 282 29.04 -42.10 -53.30
C CYS A 282 30.07 -43.08 -53.90
N ASN A 283 31.28 -43.14 -53.33
CA ASN A 283 32.40 -44.03 -53.70
C ASN A 283 32.78 -44.05 -55.20
N ARG A 284 32.39 -43.03 -55.96
CA ARG A 284 32.84 -42.85 -57.36
C ARG A 284 34.24 -42.25 -57.37
N LEU A 285 35.10 -42.71 -58.28
CA LEU A 285 36.44 -42.16 -58.49
C LEU A 285 36.35 -40.69 -58.97
N LEU A 286 37.20 -39.82 -58.42
CA LEU A 286 37.43 -38.48 -58.94
C LEU A 286 38.20 -38.56 -60.27
N ASN A 287 38.22 -37.49 -61.06
CA ASN A 287 38.90 -37.43 -62.37
C ASN A 287 40.33 -38.03 -62.36
N CYS A 288 41.09 -37.84 -61.28
CA CYS A 288 42.46 -38.36 -61.15
C CYS A 288 42.59 -39.89 -60.99
N GLN A 289 41.48 -40.64 -60.97
CA GLN A 289 41.37 -42.10 -60.81
C GLN A 289 42.06 -42.76 -59.60
N ILE A 290 42.81 -41.99 -58.80
CA ILE A 290 43.53 -42.46 -57.60
C ILE A 290 42.76 -42.09 -56.32
N HIS A 291 41.92 -41.06 -56.35
CA HIS A 291 41.20 -40.56 -55.17
C HIS A 291 39.68 -40.75 -55.28
N GLU A 292 39.06 -41.29 -54.23
CA GLU A 292 37.62 -41.57 -54.16
C GLU A 292 36.79 -40.39 -53.62
N CYS A 293 35.57 -40.21 -54.14
CA CYS A 293 34.63 -39.21 -53.66
C CYS A 293 34.01 -39.61 -52.31
N LYS A 294 34.47 -38.96 -51.24
CA LYS A 294 33.98 -39.15 -49.86
C LYS A 294 32.64 -38.44 -49.54
N ARG A 295 31.86 -38.03 -50.54
CA ARG A 295 30.57 -37.33 -50.34
C ARG A 295 29.42 -38.33 -50.21
N ILE A 296 28.39 -37.98 -49.42
CA ILE A 296 27.13 -38.73 -49.35
C ILE A 296 26.38 -38.69 -50.69
N CYS A 297 25.55 -39.71 -50.97
CA CYS A 297 24.82 -39.90 -52.21
C CYS A 297 24.22 -38.59 -52.77
N HIS A 298 24.73 -38.13 -53.92
CA HIS A 298 24.31 -36.90 -54.58
C HIS A 298 23.97 -37.14 -56.06
N LYS A 299 23.16 -36.24 -56.65
CA LYS A 299 22.70 -36.35 -58.05
C LYS A 299 23.75 -35.92 -59.09
N ASN A 300 24.70 -35.05 -58.72
CA ASN A 300 25.67 -34.42 -59.63
C ASN A 300 26.91 -35.30 -59.92
N GLU A 301 27.73 -34.96 -60.92
CA GLU A 301 29.04 -35.61 -61.19
C GLU A 301 30.10 -35.25 -60.12
N CYS A 302 31.10 -36.10 -59.91
CA CYS A 302 32.18 -35.89 -58.94
C CYS A 302 33.32 -35.05 -59.57
N GLY A 303 33.68 -33.91 -58.97
CA GLY A 303 34.62 -32.91 -59.54
C GLY A 303 36.11 -33.29 -59.61
N THR A 304 36.97 -32.32 -59.96
CA THR A 304 38.43 -32.48 -60.15
C THR A 304 39.23 -32.59 -58.84
N CYS A 305 40.45 -33.13 -58.92
CA CYS A 305 41.31 -33.35 -57.75
C CYS A 305 41.98 -32.05 -57.26
N PRO A 306 41.86 -31.67 -55.97
CA PRO A 306 42.40 -30.41 -55.43
C PRO A 306 43.95 -30.34 -55.34
N ARG A 307 44.65 -31.44 -55.64
CA ARG A 307 46.13 -31.54 -55.62
C ARG A 307 46.77 -31.48 -57.03
N GLN A 308 46.02 -31.09 -58.05
CA GLN A 308 46.45 -31.10 -59.45
C GLN A 308 46.57 -29.65 -59.96
N GLY A 309 47.77 -29.22 -60.40
CA GLY A 309 48.04 -27.86 -60.90
C GLY A 309 49.42 -27.30 -60.47
N ILE A 310 49.71 -26.05 -60.85
CA ILE A 310 50.99 -25.37 -60.59
C ILE A 310 51.21 -25.16 -59.08
N ARG A 311 52.34 -25.62 -58.54
CA ARG A 311 52.72 -25.46 -57.12
C ARG A 311 54.02 -24.68 -56.99
N THR A 312 54.12 -23.74 -56.05
CA THR A 312 55.32 -22.91 -55.81
C THR A 312 56.12 -23.37 -54.60
N CYS A 313 57.43 -23.13 -54.62
CA CYS A 313 58.30 -23.36 -53.47
C CYS A 313 57.94 -22.44 -52.28
N PRO A 314 58.38 -22.75 -51.03
CA PRO A 314 58.02 -21.98 -49.84
C PRO A 314 58.44 -20.50 -49.85
N CYS A 315 59.47 -20.16 -50.63
CA CYS A 315 59.95 -18.78 -50.86
C CYS A 315 59.13 -18.03 -51.93
N GLY A 316 58.27 -18.73 -52.69
CA GLY A 316 57.45 -18.20 -53.78
C GLY A 316 58.20 -17.93 -55.10
N LYS A 317 59.53 -18.07 -55.12
CA LYS A 317 60.38 -17.69 -56.28
C LYS A 317 60.37 -18.71 -57.42
N THR A 318 60.10 -19.99 -57.14
CA THR A 318 60.17 -21.10 -58.12
C THR A 318 58.79 -21.77 -58.26
N LYS A 319 58.33 -21.95 -59.51
CA LYS A 319 57.05 -22.60 -59.86
C LYS A 319 57.31 -23.99 -60.46
N TYR A 320 56.57 -24.99 -60.01
CA TYR A 320 56.58 -26.36 -60.54
C TYR A 320 55.24 -26.62 -61.22
N GLU A 321 55.25 -26.71 -62.55
CA GLU A 321 54.02 -26.76 -63.35
C GLU A 321 53.47 -28.20 -63.51
N ASN A 322 54.33 -29.22 -63.39
CA ASN A 322 53.99 -30.63 -63.64
C ASN A 322 54.37 -31.55 -62.46
N LEU A 323 53.98 -31.19 -61.23
CA LEU A 323 54.20 -32.07 -60.07
C LEU A 323 53.00 -33.03 -59.89
N PRO A 324 53.19 -34.36 -59.88
CA PRO A 324 52.10 -35.31 -59.65
C PRO A 324 51.48 -35.11 -58.26
N CYS A 325 50.18 -35.40 -58.14
CA CYS A 325 49.43 -35.15 -56.90
C CYS A 325 49.90 -36.01 -55.70
N SER A 326 50.82 -36.95 -55.91
CA SER A 326 51.45 -37.82 -54.90
C SER A 326 52.67 -37.21 -54.21
N GLU A 327 53.29 -36.17 -54.76
CA GLU A 327 54.59 -35.65 -54.28
C GLU A 327 54.48 -34.26 -53.61
N ASP A 328 55.45 -33.92 -52.75
CA ASP A 328 55.56 -32.63 -52.06
C ASP A 328 56.61 -31.70 -52.70
N VAL A 329 56.46 -30.39 -52.48
CA VAL A 329 57.24 -29.35 -53.20
C VAL A 329 58.61 -29.10 -52.54
N PRO A 330 59.73 -29.13 -53.29
CA PRO A 330 61.08 -28.88 -52.74
C PRO A 330 61.43 -27.39 -52.54
N THR A 331 62.45 -27.11 -51.70
CA THR A 331 62.96 -25.75 -51.43
C THR A 331 63.84 -25.21 -52.56
N CYS A 332 63.81 -23.88 -52.77
CA CYS A 332 64.43 -23.21 -53.92
C CYS A 332 65.95 -22.99 -53.80
N GLY A 333 66.56 -23.27 -52.65
CA GLY A 333 68.00 -23.05 -52.36
C GLY A 333 68.45 -21.58 -52.23
N ASP A 334 67.65 -20.63 -52.73
CA ASP A 334 67.92 -19.19 -52.77
C ASP A 334 67.67 -18.45 -51.43
N THR A 335 68.11 -17.20 -51.26
CA THR A 335 67.80 -16.42 -50.03
C THR A 335 66.30 -16.20 -49.87
N CYS A 336 65.81 -16.36 -48.64
CA CYS A 336 64.38 -16.35 -48.33
C CYS A 336 63.74 -14.97 -48.59
N ASP A 337 64.43 -13.86 -48.25
CA ASP A 337 64.03 -12.46 -48.45
C ASP A 337 62.64 -12.03 -47.95
N ARG A 338 61.91 -12.94 -47.28
CA ARG A 338 60.64 -12.66 -46.63
C ARG A 338 60.84 -11.64 -45.51
N LYS A 339 59.95 -10.65 -45.46
CA LYS A 339 59.94 -9.61 -44.44
C LYS A 339 59.74 -10.25 -43.06
N LEU A 340 60.64 -9.98 -42.12
CA LEU A 340 60.51 -10.48 -40.75
C LEU A 340 59.39 -9.72 -40.02
N ASP A 341 58.83 -10.32 -38.97
CA ASP A 341 57.70 -9.76 -38.21
C ASP A 341 57.98 -8.36 -37.62
N CYS A 342 59.25 -7.97 -37.47
CA CYS A 342 59.63 -6.62 -37.04
C CYS A 342 59.32 -5.52 -38.09
N GLY A 343 58.91 -5.88 -39.31
CA GLY A 343 58.41 -4.94 -40.32
C GLY A 343 59.45 -3.99 -40.93
N LEU A 344 60.70 -4.04 -40.46
CA LEU A 344 61.82 -3.21 -40.92
C LEU A 344 62.95 -4.02 -41.56
N HIS A 345 63.11 -5.31 -41.21
CA HIS A 345 64.23 -6.15 -41.67
C HIS A 345 63.78 -7.37 -42.48
N ARG A 346 64.65 -7.89 -43.34
CA ARG A 346 64.40 -9.05 -44.25
C ARG A 346 65.18 -10.29 -43.80
N CYS A 347 64.67 -11.48 -44.11
CA CYS A 347 65.30 -12.76 -43.77
C CYS A 347 66.54 -13.03 -44.65
N LEU A 348 67.69 -13.23 -44.01
CA LEU A 348 68.98 -13.48 -44.68
C LEU A 348 69.33 -14.97 -44.83
N HIS A 349 68.45 -15.89 -44.40
CA HIS A 349 68.67 -17.34 -44.51
C HIS A 349 68.30 -17.88 -45.90
N ARG A 350 68.87 -19.02 -46.27
CA ARG A 350 68.44 -19.82 -47.44
C ARG A 350 67.00 -20.31 -47.29
N CYS A 351 66.33 -20.60 -48.40
CA CYS A 351 64.95 -21.07 -48.43
C CYS A 351 64.77 -22.32 -47.58
N HIS A 352 63.96 -22.19 -46.54
CA HIS A 352 63.64 -23.23 -45.58
C HIS A 352 62.13 -23.47 -45.55
N THR A 353 61.73 -24.66 -45.10
CA THR A 353 60.35 -25.00 -44.75
C THR A 353 60.09 -24.52 -43.32
N GLY A 354 59.07 -23.69 -43.09
CA GLY A 354 58.74 -23.12 -41.77
C GLY A 354 58.85 -21.58 -41.69
N TYR A 355 58.77 -21.04 -40.46
CA TYR A 355 58.81 -19.60 -40.13
C TYR A 355 60.25 -19.05 -40.02
N CYS A 356 60.46 -17.77 -40.37
CA CYS A 356 61.78 -17.12 -40.34
C CYS A 356 62.22 -16.78 -38.89
N GLU A 357 63.52 -16.88 -38.57
CA GLU A 357 64.07 -16.51 -37.24
C GLU A 357 63.96 -15.01 -36.90
N SER A 358 63.92 -14.68 -35.61
CA SER A 358 63.78 -13.30 -35.07
C SER A 358 64.98 -12.38 -35.35
N CYS A 359 64.73 -11.07 -35.46
CA CYS A 359 65.72 -10.05 -35.83
C CYS A 359 66.80 -9.80 -34.74
N ARG A 360 68.09 -9.86 -35.11
CA ARG A 360 69.25 -9.72 -34.20
C ARG A 360 69.92 -8.33 -34.16
N GLN A 361 69.38 -7.32 -34.85
CA GLN A 361 69.96 -5.97 -34.89
C GLN A 361 69.63 -5.14 -33.63
N VAL A 362 70.49 -4.21 -33.21
CA VAL A 362 70.29 -3.34 -32.02
C VAL A 362 69.87 -1.92 -32.41
N ILE A 363 68.90 -1.34 -31.69
CA ILE A 363 68.37 0.02 -31.91
C ILE A 363 68.19 0.78 -30.59
N LEU A 364 68.22 2.13 -30.63
CA LEU A 364 67.96 2.98 -29.47
C LEU A 364 66.45 3.02 -29.17
N LYS A 365 66.03 2.61 -27.96
CA LYS A 365 64.63 2.65 -27.54
C LYS A 365 64.43 3.46 -26.25
N ARG A 366 63.34 4.24 -26.22
CA ARG A 366 62.80 4.89 -25.03
C ARG A 366 62.07 3.88 -24.16
N CYS A 367 62.24 3.96 -22.84
CA CYS A 367 61.50 3.17 -21.87
C CYS A 367 60.00 3.48 -22.00
N ARG A 368 59.14 2.48 -21.78
CA ARG A 368 57.67 2.64 -21.86
C ARG A 368 57.11 3.78 -20.99
N CYS A 369 57.75 4.14 -19.88
CA CYS A 369 57.32 5.27 -19.04
C CYS A 369 57.85 6.65 -19.49
N GLY A 370 58.65 6.70 -20.56
CA GLY A 370 59.22 7.92 -21.13
C GLY A 370 60.44 8.51 -20.39
N LEU A 371 60.83 7.94 -19.24
CA LEU A 371 61.79 8.57 -18.33
C LEU A 371 63.27 8.22 -18.60
N LYS A 372 63.58 7.17 -19.38
CA LYS A 372 64.97 6.70 -19.64
C LYS A 372 65.13 6.15 -21.06
N GLU A 373 66.33 6.18 -21.63
CA GLU A 373 66.68 5.66 -22.98
C GLU A 373 67.86 4.67 -22.92
N LYS A 374 67.86 3.60 -23.75
CA LYS A 374 68.95 2.60 -23.83
C LYS A 374 69.00 1.91 -25.20
N LEU A 375 70.20 1.54 -25.67
CA LEU A 375 70.43 0.70 -26.86
C LEU A 375 70.11 -0.76 -26.54
N ILE A 376 69.15 -1.37 -27.24
CA ILE A 376 68.75 -2.78 -27.05
C ILE A 376 68.41 -3.48 -28.37
N PRO A 377 68.45 -4.82 -28.44
CA PRO A 377 68.03 -5.59 -29.61
C PRO A 377 66.62 -5.23 -30.10
N CYS A 378 66.41 -5.23 -31.42
CA CYS A 378 65.19 -4.79 -32.09
C CYS A 378 63.94 -5.53 -31.59
N CYS A 379 64.05 -6.82 -31.32
CA CYS A 379 62.97 -7.64 -30.77
C CYS A 379 62.77 -7.48 -29.24
N GLN A 380 63.68 -6.81 -28.54
CA GLN A 380 63.61 -6.64 -27.08
C GLN A 380 62.93 -5.31 -26.71
N GLU A 381 62.12 -5.31 -25.65
CA GLU A 381 61.48 -4.11 -25.09
C GLU A 381 62.28 -3.56 -23.90
N TYR A 382 62.31 -2.23 -23.71
CA TYR A 382 62.99 -1.58 -22.59
C TYR A 382 62.00 -1.13 -21.48
N LEU A 383 62.19 -1.63 -20.26
CA LEU A 383 61.41 -1.28 -19.06
C LEU A 383 62.34 -0.87 -17.91
N CYS A 384 61.98 0.18 -17.16
CA CYS A 384 62.74 0.63 -15.98
C CYS A 384 62.25 -0.02 -14.67
N GLU A 385 62.99 0.14 -13.58
CA GLU A 385 62.64 -0.49 -12.28
C GLU A 385 61.87 0.42 -11.30
N THR A 386 61.55 1.65 -11.69
CA THR A 386 60.93 2.65 -10.80
C THR A 386 59.49 2.26 -10.43
N LYS A 387 59.17 2.19 -9.12
CA LYS A 387 57.85 1.83 -8.59
C LYS A 387 56.87 3.01 -8.63
N CYS A 388 55.61 2.76 -9.02
CA CYS A 388 54.56 3.77 -9.09
C CYS A 388 53.82 3.96 -7.75
N THR A 389 53.75 5.21 -7.26
CA THR A 389 53.10 5.61 -6.00
C THR A 389 51.67 6.13 -6.16
N ARG A 390 51.13 6.24 -7.38
CA ARG A 390 49.76 6.74 -7.62
C ARG A 390 48.68 5.78 -7.09
N MET A 391 47.58 6.36 -6.59
CA MET A 391 46.39 5.64 -6.13
C MET A 391 45.60 5.06 -7.30
N ARG A 392 45.14 3.81 -7.19
CA ARG A 392 44.27 3.17 -8.20
C ARG A 392 42.88 3.81 -8.17
N SER A 393 42.11 3.65 -9.24
CA SER A 393 40.75 4.20 -9.41
C SER A 393 39.76 3.84 -8.28
N CYS A 394 40.01 2.78 -7.51
CA CYS A 394 39.22 2.43 -6.32
C CYS A 394 39.38 3.45 -5.17
N GLY A 395 40.45 4.24 -5.14
CA GLY A 395 40.76 5.24 -4.10
C GLY A 395 41.19 4.68 -2.75
N LYS A 396 41.33 3.35 -2.62
CA LYS A 396 41.77 2.68 -1.38
C LYS A 396 43.12 1.97 -1.49
N HIS A 397 43.58 1.61 -2.70
CA HIS A 397 44.80 0.83 -2.90
C HIS A 397 45.81 1.54 -3.84
N PRO A 398 47.12 1.56 -3.53
CA PRO A 398 48.17 2.11 -4.40
C PRO A 398 48.62 1.16 -5.53
N CYS A 399 49.17 1.70 -6.62
CA CYS A 399 49.55 0.93 -7.83
C CYS A 399 50.72 -0.05 -7.59
N LYS A 400 51.82 0.38 -6.94
CA LYS A 400 53.03 -0.41 -6.60
C LYS A 400 53.76 -1.12 -7.77
N ARG A 401 53.33 -1.01 -9.03
CA ARG A 401 53.99 -1.59 -10.23
C ARG A 401 55.33 -0.92 -10.55
N LYS A 402 56.33 -1.70 -10.99
CA LYS A 402 57.58 -1.21 -11.60
C LYS A 402 57.30 -0.76 -13.05
N CYS A 403 57.78 0.42 -13.44
CA CYS A 403 57.55 1.08 -14.74
C CYS A 403 56.06 1.15 -15.18
N CYS A 404 55.33 2.10 -14.61
CA CYS A 404 53.95 2.39 -15.00
C CYS A 404 53.90 3.51 -16.06
N ASP A 405 53.14 3.31 -17.13
CA ASP A 405 52.88 4.24 -18.25
C ASP A 405 51.79 5.28 -17.94
N GLY A 406 51.47 5.47 -16.66
CA GLY A 406 50.42 6.39 -16.20
C GLY A 406 49.00 5.85 -16.25
N ASN A 407 48.73 4.75 -16.97
CA ASN A 407 47.45 4.05 -16.96
C ASN A 407 47.43 2.97 -15.88
N CYS A 408 47.08 3.36 -14.65
CA CYS A 408 46.94 2.42 -13.54
C CYS A 408 45.65 1.60 -13.70
N LEU A 409 45.79 0.28 -13.93
CA LEU A 409 44.67 -0.66 -14.06
C LEU A 409 43.75 -0.67 -12.82
N PRO A 410 42.47 -1.05 -12.98
CA PRO A 410 41.53 -1.21 -11.88
C PRO A 410 42.01 -2.19 -10.79
N CYS A 411 41.38 -2.11 -9.62
CA CYS A 411 41.78 -2.90 -8.47
C CYS A 411 41.24 -4.34 -8.57
N GLN A 412 42.13 -5.29 -8.88
CA GLN A 412 41.81 -6.72 -9.02
C GLN A 412 41.64 -7.47 -7.68
N THR A 413 41.65 -6.79 -6.53
CA THR A 413 41.42 -7.48 -5.25
C THR A 413 39.94 -7.81 -5.11
N VAL A 414 39.62 -9.06 -4.80
CA VAL A 414 38.23 -9.50 -4.58
C VAL A 414 37.58 -8.76 -3.40
N CYS A 415 36.28 -8.46 -3.50
CA CYS A 415 35.55 -7.69 -2.49
C CYS A 415 35.37 -8.45 -1.16
N GLY A 416 34.98 -9.74 -1.21
CA GLY A 416 34.91 -10.64 -0.03
C GLY A 416 33.76 -10.41 0.95
N LYS A 417 32.91 -9.38 0.76
CA LYS A 417 31.75 -9.09 1.62
C LYS A 417 30.62 -10.12 1.45
N THR A 418 29.90 -10.45 2.53
CA THR A 418 28.77 -11.39 2.51
C THR A 418 27.58 -10.81 1.71
N LEU A 419 27.05 -11.57 0.75
CA LEU A 419 25.91 -11.18 -0.09
C LEU A 419 24.59 -11.26 0.67
N ASN A 420 23.53 -10.61 0.15
CA ASN A 420 22.20 -10.60 0.77
C ASN A 420 21.55 -12.00 0.91
N CYS A 421 22.01 -12.99 0.13
CA CYS A 421 21.60 -14.39 0.30
C CYS A 421 22.17 -15.06 1.57
N ARG A 422 23.06 -14.38 2.31
CA ARG A 422 23.76 -14.80 3.54
C ARG A 422 24.61 -16.08 3.45
N ASN A 423 24.50 -16.84 2.36
CA ASN A 423 25.25 -18.07 2.15
C ASN A 423 26.51 -17.89 1.29
N HIS A 424 26.59 -16.83 0.47
CA HIS A 424 27.71 -16.60 -0.47
C HIS A 424 28.44 -15.28 -0.22
N LYS A 425 29.75 -15.25 -0.51
CA LYS A 425 30.61 -14.06 -0.45
C LYS A 425 30.79 -13.44 -1.83
N CYS A 426 30.99 -12.13 -1.88
CA CYS A 426 31.15 -11.37 -3.11
C CYS A 426 32.49 -11.70 -3.80
N LEU A 427 32.41 -12.34 -4.97
CA LEU A 427 33.58 -12.70 -5.79
C LEU A 427 33.98 -11.62 -6.79
N SER A 428 33.26 -10.51 -6.87
CA SER A 428 33.61 -9.42 -7.80
C SER A 428 34.86 -8.66 -7.35
N GLU A 429 35.55 -8.07 -8.32
CA GLU A 429 36.63 -7.11 -8.06
C GLU A 429 36.13 -5.95 -7.18
N CYS A 430 37.06 -5.32 -6.46
CA CYS A 430 36.79 -4.26 -5.51
C CYS A 430 35.94 -3.13 -6.14
N HIS A 431 34.66 -3.08 -5.76
CA HIS A 431 33.69 -2.12 -6.26
C HIS A 431 33.26 -1.12 -5.17
N ARG A 432 32.73 0.04 -5.58
CA ARG A 432 32.10 1.03 -4.68
C ARG A 432 30.58 0.80 -4.69
N GLY A 433 29.95 0.74 -3.51
CA GLY A 433 28.51 0.49 -3.34
C GLY A 433 28.16 -0.86 -2.69
N GLN A 434 26.86 -1.22 -2.68
CA GLN A 434 26.36 -2.52 -2.21
C GLN A 434 26.76 -3.64 -3.18
N CYS A 435 26.90 -4.88 -2.67
CA CYS A 435 27.31 -6.02 -3.48
C CYS A 435 26.16 -6.54 -4.36
N TYR A 436 26.50 -7.04 -5.55
CA TYR A 436 25.52 -7.53 -6.53
C TYR A 436 24.75 -8.78 -6.03
N PRO A 437 23.53 -9.04 -6.53
CA PRO A 437 22.74 -10.22 -6.16
C PRO A 437 23.43 -11.56 -6.51
N CYS A 438 23.07 -12.62 -5.79
CA CYS A 438 23.60 -13.96 -6.04
C CYS A 438 23.12 -14.54 -7.39
N THR A 439 24.01 -15.17 -8.15
CA THR A 439 23.75 -15.77 -9.47
C THR A 439 23.26 -17.21 -9.42
N HIS A 440 23.39 -17.88 -8.27
CA HIS A 440 22.97 -19.27 -8.09
C HIS A 440 21.43 -19.40 -8.04
N LYS A 441 20.93 -20.55 -8.49
CA LYS A 441 19.51 -20.91 -8.45
C LYS A 441 19.32 -22.13 -7.56
N VAL A 442 18.18 -22.19 -6.87
CA VAL A 442 17.80 -23.30 -5.97
C VAL A 442 16.38 -23.75 -6.34
N ASP A 443 16.13 -25.05 -6.30
CA ASP A 443 14.82 -25.63 -6.63
C ASP A 443 13.92 -25.73 -5.40
N VAL A 444 12.70 -25.23 -5.51
CA VAL A 444 11.66 -25.35 -4.49
C VAL A 444 10.64 -26.41 -4.91
N THR A 445 10.48 -27.47 -4.12
CA THR A 445 9.68 -28.66 -4.45
C THR A 445 8.31 -28.71 -3.74
N CYS A 446 7.37 -29.51 -4.29
CA CYS A 446 6.11 -29.87 -3.60
C CYS A 446 6.36 -30.75 -2.38
N ALA A 447 5.36 -30.86 -1.49
CA ALA A 447 5.36 -31.84 -0.39
C ALA A 447 5.55 -33.28 -0.87
N CYS A 448 5.11 -33.58 -2.09
CA CYS A 448 5.25 -34.86 -2.76
C CYS A 448 6.60 -35.11 -3.47
N GLY A 449 7.48 -34.10 -3.57
CA GLY A 449 8.70 -34.15 -4.38
C GLY A 449 8.54 -34.15 -5.90
N GLN A 450 7.35 -34.44 -6.45
CA GLN A 450 7.13 -34.65 -7.89
C GLN A 450 7.04 -33.37 -8.77
N THR A 451 6.86 -32.19 -8.19
CA THR A 451 6.83 -30.91 -8.93
C THR A 451 7.80 -29.92 -8.31
N SER A 452 8.69 -29.33 -9.11
CA SER A 452 9.71 -28.37 -8.66
C SER A 452 9.68 -27.08 -9.49
N VAL A 453 10.06 -25.96 -8.86
CA VAL A 453 10.24 -24.65 -9.51
C VAL A 453 11.59 -24.08 -9.11
N THR A 454 12.39 -23.71 -10.11
CA THR A 454 13.73 -23.14 -9.93
C THR A 454 13.66 -21.64 -9.64
N VAL A 455 14.19 -21.20 -8.50
CA VAL A 455 14.17 -19.79 -8.05
C VAL A 455 15.59 -19.27 -7.76
N PRO A 456 15.81 -17.94 -7.76
CA PRO A 456 17.09 -17.36 -7.37
C PRO A 456 17.45 -17.66 -5.90
N CYS A 457 18.74 -17.91 -5.64
CA CYS A 457 19.28 -18.19 -4.30
C CYS A 457 18.96 -17.05 -3.32
N GLY A 458 18.35 -17.40 -2.18
CA GLY A 458 17.88 -16.43 -1.17
C GLY A 458 16.39 -16.08 -1.27
N CYS A 459 15.70 -16.47 -2.34
CA CYS A 459 14.25 -16.28 -2.51
C CYS A 459 13.41 -17.49 -2.07
N GLU A 460 14.03 -18.58 -1.60
CA GLU A 460 13.35 -19.83 -1.19
C GLU A 460 12.28 -19.60 -0.11
N LYS A 461 12.53 -18.70 0.84
CA LYS A 461 11.59 -18.38 1.93
C LYS A 461 10.42 -17.49 1.49
N GLN A 462 10.58 -16.72 0.42
CA GLN A 462 9.57 -15.76 -0.07
C GLN A 462 8.74 -16.31 -1.24
N THR A 463 9.29 -17.27 -1.98
CA THR A 463 8.60 -17.84 -3.15
C THR A 463 7.53 -18.83 -2.70
N ARG A 464 6.30 -18.63 -3.17
CA ARG A 464 5.20 -19.59 -2.94
C ARG A 464 5.56 -20.91 -3.61
N LYS A 465 5.53 -22.00 -2.83
CA LYS A 465 5.85 -23.35 -3.32
C LYS A 465 4.86 -23.79 -4.43
N PRO A 466 5.28 -24.58 -5.43
CA PRO A 466 4.45 -24.97 -6.56
C PRO A 466 3.23 -25.82 -6.15
N ARG A 467 2.08 -25.60 -6.81
CA ARG A 467 0.89 -26.44 -6.66
C ARG A 467 1.08 -27.73 -7.45
N CYS A 468 0.80 -28.88 -6.83
CA CYS A 468 0.90 -30.18 -7.48
C CYS A 468 -0.50 -30.75 -7.77
N ASN A 469 -0.71 -31.28 -8.98
CA ASN A 469 -1.98 -31.86 -9.43
C ASN A 469 -2.00 -33.40 -9.32
N LYS A 470 -1.09 -34.00 -8.54
CA LYS A 470 -1.01 -35.45 -8.31
C LYS A 470 -1.75 -35.84 -7.02
N LEU A 471 -2.16 -37.11 -6.90
CA LEU A 471 -2.84 -37.63 -5.71
C LEU A 471 -1.90 -37.69 -4.50
N CYS A 472 -2.45 -37.49 -3.30
CA CYS A 472 -1.73 -37.58 -2.04
C CYS A 472 -1.35 -39.04 -1.71
N LEU A 473 -0.10 -39.27 -1.27
CA LEU A 473 0.43 -40.60 -0.89
C LEU A 473 0.55 -40.80 0.63
N LYS A 474 -0.03 -39.92 1.45
CA LYS A 474 0.02 -40.04 2.92
C LYS A 474 -0.97 -41.12 3.41
N PRO A 475 -0.59 -41.97 4.39
CA PRO A 475 -1.46 -43.02 4.93
C PRO A 475 -2.67 -42.46 5.71
N SER A 476 -3.66 -43.32 6.01
CA SER A 476 -4.84 -42.94 6.82
C SER A 476 -4.45 -42.76 8.29
N ASP A 477 -5.07 -41.77 8.95
CA ASP A 477 -4.85 -41.44 10.38
C ASP A 477 -6.03 -41.94 11.26
N CYS A 478 -6.90 -42.81 10.74
CA CYS A 478 -8.09 -43.35 11.39
C CYS A 478 -8.16 -44.88 11.22
N HIS A 479 -9.11 -45.56 11.88
CA HIS A 479 -9.26 -47.02 11.78
C HIS A 479 -9.63 -47.56 10.38
N HIS A 480 -9.91 -46.69 9.41
CA HIS A 480 -10.19 -47.07 8.02
C HIS A 480 -8.89 -47.39 7.26
N SER A 481 -8.89 -48.50 6.53
CA SER A 481 -7.73 -49.00 5.78
C SER A 481 -7.32 -48.10 4.61
N GLU A 482 -8.25 -47.35 4.02
CA GLU A 482 -8.00 -46.46 2.88
C GLU A 482 -8.73 -45.11 3.02
N ARG A 483 -8.05 -43.99 2.71
CA ARG A 483 -8.61 -42.63 2.73
C ARG A 483 -9.19 -42.25 1.35
N GLU A 484 -10.21 -41.39 1.34
CA GLU A 484 -10.74 -40.80 0.10
C GLU A 484 -9.64 -40.07 -0.72
N PRO A 485 -9.54 -40.33 -2.04
CA PRO A 485 -8.48 -39.79 -2.88
C PRO A 485 -8.60 -38.27 -3.03
N HIS A 486 -7.51 -37.55 -2.74
CA HIS A 486 -7.44 -36.09 -2.85
C HIS A 486 -6.06 -35.63 -3.37
N LEU A 487 -6.00 -34.40 -3.88
CA LEU A 487 -4.79 -33.83 -4.48
C LEU A 487 -3.72 -33.49 -3.44
N CYS A 488 -2.46 -33.50 -3.88
CA CYS A 488 -1.30 -33.16 -3.05
C CYS A 488 -1.41 -31.73 -2.48
N HIS A 489 -1.31 -31.62 -1.16
CA HIS A 489 -1.28 -30.37 -0.42
C HIS A 489 -0.09 -30.33 0.53
N PHE A 490 0.25 -29.13 1.00
CA PHE A 490 1.32 -28.95 2.00
C PHE A 490 0.82 -29.06 3.45
N ASN A 491 -0.47 -28.82 3.67
CA ASN A 491 -1.07 -28.83 5.01
C ASN A 491 -1.35 -30.27 5.48
N GLU A 492 -2.06 -30.43 6.59
CA GLU A 492 -2.57 -31.74 7.03
C GLU A 492 -3.64 -32.28 6.06
N CYS A 493 -3.78 -33.61 5.99
CA CYS A 493 -4.76 -34.24 5.09
C CYS A 493 -6.20 -33.97 5.57
N PRO A 494 -7.17 -33.86 4.64
CA PRO A 494 -8.58 -33.65 4.99
C PRO A 494 -9.14 -34.73 5.91
N ASP A 495 -10.08 -34.35 6.78
CA ASP A 495 -10.72 -35.24 7.74
C ASP A 495 -11.52 -36.35 7.06
N CYS A 496 -11.59 -37.52 7.70
CA CYS A 496 -12.30 -38.69 7.16
C CYS A 496 -13.82 -38.49 7.20
N LYS A 497 -14.49 -38.68 6.05
CA LYS A 497 -15.96 -38.58 5.91
C LYS A 497 -16.68 -39.93 5.96
N GLN A 498 -15.95 -41.03 6.10
CA GLN A 498 -16.53 -42.38 6.15
C GLN A 498 -17.31 -42.59 7.45
N GLN A 499 -18.37 -43.41 7.40
CA GLN A 499 -19.13 -43.79 8.59
C GLN A 499 -18.28 -44.68 9.51
N CYS A 500 -18.41 -44.48 10.82
CA CYS A 500 -17.60 -45.15 11.82
C CYS A 500 -17.88 -46.66 11.93
N ASN A 501 -19.14 -47.08 11.92
CA ASN A 501 -19.57 -48.49 11.93
C ASN A 501 -19.01 -49.36 13.08
N LEU A 502 -18.44 -48.77 14.13
CA LEU A 502 -18.05 -49.48 15.35
C LEU A 502 -19.28 -49.83 16.21
N PRO A 503 -19.27 -50.96 16.96
CA PRO A 503 -20.36 -51.33 17.85
C PRO A 503 -20.46 -50.39 19.06
N LEU A 504 -21.68 -49.92 19.40
CA LEU A 504 -21.92 -49.05 20.56
C LEU A 504 -21.91 -49.88 21.86
N LYS A 505 -21.35 -49.33 22.95
CA LYS A 505 -21.15 -50.07 24.21
C LYS A 505 -22.46 -50.44 24.95
N ASP A 506 -23.48 -49.59 24.89
CA ASP A 506 -24.68 -49.71 25.73
C ASP A 506 -25.90 -50.35 25.03
N CYS A 507 -25.77 -50.73 23.75
CA CYS A 507 -26.82 -51.41 23.00
C CYS A 507 -26.22 -52.15 21.80
N SER A 508 -26.94 -53.13 21.23
CA SER A 508 -26.49 -53.94 20.09
C SER A 508 -26.49 -53.21 18.73
N HIS A 509 -26.49 -51.87 18.71
CA HIS A 509 -26.57 -51.06 17.49
C HIS A 509 -25.20 -50.53 17.03
N LEU A 510 -25.02 -50.35 15.72
CA LEU A 510 -23.79 -49.85 15.10
C LEU A 510 -23.77 -48.32 15.01
N CYS A 511 -22.60 -47.70 15.16
CA CYS A 511 -22.43 -46.25 15.09
C CYS A 511 -22.55 -45.72 13.65
N SER A 512 -23.61 -44.95 13.38
CA SER A 512 -23.87 -44.35 12.06
C SER A 512 -23.23 -42.97 11.85
N ALA A 513 -22.45 -42.47 12.81
CA ALA A 513 -21.81 -41.16 12.74
C ALA A 513 -20.57 -41.18 11.83
N ILE A 514 -20.18 -40.01 11.34
CA ILE A 514 -18.91 -39.81 10.61
C ILE A 514 -17.74 -40.14 11.55
N CYS A 515 -16.65 -40.67 10.98
CA CYS A 515 -15.42 -41.03 11.70
C CYS A 515 -14.95 -39.92 12.65
N HIS A 516 -14.73 -40.27 13.91
CA HIS A 516 -14.43 -39.32 15.00
C HIS A 516 -13.09 -39.61 15.70
N ASP A 517 -12.21 -40.38 15.06
CA ASP A 517 -10.87 -40.71 15.57
C ASP A 517 -9.86 -39.56 15.49
N SER A 518 -10.02 -38.64 14.55
CA SER A 518 -9.07 -37.54 14.31
C SER A 518 -9.80 -36.20 14.23
N VAL A 519 -10.37 -35.73 15.34
CA VAL A 519 -11.09 -34.45 15.43
C VAL A 519 -10.22 -33.40 16.10
N LEU A 520 -10.20 -32.17 15.55
CA LEU A 520 -9.49 -31.03 16.13
C LEU A 520 -10.27 -30.44 17.33
N VAL A 521 -9.67 -30.48 18.52
CA VAL A 521 -10.24 -29.96 19.77
C VAL A 521 -9.33 -28.85 20.33
N LYS A 522 -9.91 -27.83 20.95
CA LYS A 522 -9.17 -26.72 21.61
C LYS A 522 -8.56 -27.20 22.94
N GLU A 523 -7.30 -26.87 23.19
CA GLU A 523 -6.63 -27.14 24.48
C GLU A 523 -6.90 -25.98 25.46
N GLU A 524 -7.49 -26.25 26.62
CA GLU A 524 -7.67 -25.25 27.68
C GLU A 524 -6.35 -25.07 28.46
N ILE A 525 -5.73 -23.90 28.32
CA ILE A 525 -4.51 -23.56 29.06
C ILE A 525 -4.88 -22.71 30.28
N ASN A 526 -4.55 -23.19 31.48
CA ASN A 526 -4.67 -22.43 32.73
C ASN A 526 -3.61 -21.31 32.75
N VAL A 527 -4.02 -20.05 32.67
CA VAL A 527 -3.11 -18.90 32.63
C VAL A 527 -2.73 -18.47 34.05
N SER A 528 -1.45 -18.61 34.42
CA SER A 528 -0.88 -17.96 35.60
C SER A 528 -0.64 -16.47 35.33
N ASN A 529 -1.23 -15.59 36.14
CA ASN A 529 -1.13 -14.14 36.02
C ASN A 529 0.30 -13.63 36.31
N THR A 530 1.00 -13.15 35.29
CA THR A 530 2.15 -12.24 35.44
C THR A 530 1.99 -11.00 34.54
N PRO A 531 2.61 -9.84 34.89
CA PRO A 531 2.17 -8.51 34.43
C PRO A 531 2.57 -8.10 33.00
N TRP A 532 3.18 -8.98 32.21
CA TRP A 532 3.61 -8.67 30.83
C TRP A 532 3.05 -9.68 29.81
N GLY A 533 1.74 -9.95 29.90
CA GLY A 533 1.05 -10.97 29.12
C GLY A 533 1.02 -10.71 27.61
N LEU A 534 1.91 -11.36 26.87
CA LEU A 534 1.70 -11.68 25.46
C LEU A 534 0.56 -12.71 25.37
N LYS A 535 -0.53 -12.38 24.67
CA LYS A 535 -1.53 -13.39 24.28
C LYS A 535 -0.87 -14.36 23.30
N GLU A 536 -0.43 -15.51 23.78
CA GLU A 536 -0.04 -16.61 22.90
C GLU A 536 -1.28 -17.20 22.21
N LYS A 537 -1.11 -17.56 20.93
CA LYS A 537 -2.20 -18.01 20.06
C LYS A 537 -2.71 -19.39 20.49
N GLU A 538 -4.04 -19.52 20.52
CA GLU A 538 -4.80 -20.74 20.78
C GLU A 538 -4.22 -21.96 20.03
N LYS A 539 -3.93 -23.05 20.75
CA LYS A 539 -3.38 -24.30 20.19
C LYS A 539 -4.50 -25.33 20.03
N LEU A 540 -4.73 -25.77 18.79
CA LEU A 540 -5.68 -26.84 18.45
C LEU A 540 -4.92 -28.17 18.45
N ILE A 541 -5.48 -29.21 19.08
CA ILE A 541 -4.90 -30.56 19.17
C ILE A 541 -5.87 -31.60 18.60
N LYS A 542 -5.37 -32.59 17.86
CA LYS A 542 -6.19 -33.72 17.37
C LYS A 542 -6.41 -34.73 18.49
N LYS A 543 -7.66 -35.12 18.73
CA LYS A 543 -8.05 -36.16 19.70
C LYS A 543 -9.13 -37.07 19.09
N SER A 544 -9.10 -38.35 19.47
CA SER A 544 -10.16 -39.32 19.18
C SER A 544 -11.30 -39.14 20.18
N LEU A 545 -12.51 -38.87 19.69
CA LEU A 545 -13.71 -38.74 20.53
C LEU A 545 -14.43 -40.09 20.69
N PRO A 546 -15.23 -40.31 21.74
CA PRO A 546 -16.04 -41.53 21.85
C PRO A 546 -17.23 -41.51 20.87
N CYS A 547 -17.73 -42.69 20.50
CA CYS A 547 -18.93 -42.81 19.66
C CYS A 547 -20.15 -42.14 20.30
N PRO A 548 -20.98 -41.42 19.52
CA PRO A 548 -22.19 -40.79 20.05
C PRO A 548 -23.28 -41.81 20.44
N PRO A 549 -24.20 -41.43 21.34
CA PRO A 549 -25.25 -42.31 21.85
C PRO A 549 -26.25 -42.76 20.76
N CYS A 550 -26.84 -43.95 20.92
CA CYS A 550 -27.67 -44.62 19.91
C CYS A 550 -29.02 -43.91 19.60
N PRO A 551 -29.30 -43.59 18.31
CA PRO A 551 -30.52 -42.88 17.90
C PRO A 551 -31.73 -43.78 17.55
N VAL A 552 -31.63 -45.12 17.63
CA VAL A 552 -32.67 -46.05 17.12
C VAL A 552 -34.00 -45.95 17.92
N PRO A 553 -35.18 -45.77 17.29
CA PRO A 553 -36.44 -45.48 18.01
C PRO A 553 -37.13 -46.71 18.66
N ILE A 554 -37.59 -46.58 19.91
CA ILE A 554 -38.35 -47.56 20.72
C ILE A 554 -39.50 -46.88 21.52
N LYS A 555 -40.60 -47.58 21.85
CA LYS A 555 -41.83 -46.99 22.44
C LYS A 555 -41.86 -47.07 23.99
N VAL A 556 -42.22 -45.98 24.68
CA VAL A 556 -42.23 -45.82 26.17
C VAL A 556 -43.49 -45.07 26.67
N PHE A 557 -43.94 -45.29 27.93
CA PHE A 557 -45.14 -44.69 28.57
C PHE A 557 -44.80 -43.61 29.63
N CYS A 558 -45.76 -42.73 29.98
CA CYS A 558 -45.55 -41.60 30.90
C CYS A 558 -45.79 -41.90 32.40
N PHE A 559 -45.21 -41.12 33.33
CA PHE A 559 -45.22 -41.37 34.78
C PHE A 559 -46.60 -41.42 35.44
N GLY A 560 -47.56 -40.63 34.96
CA GLY A 560 -48.96 -40.65 35.43
C GLY A 560 -49.89 -41.52 34.58
N GLN A 561 -49.34 -42.33 33.67
CA GLN A 561 -50.07 -43.16 32.71
C GLN A 561 -51.06 -42.42 31.80
N HIS A 562 -50.86 -41.13 31.59
CA HIS A 562 -51.71 -40.33 30.72
C HIS A 562 -51.52 -40.66 29.21
N THR A 563 -50.31 -40.94 28.70
CA THR A 563 -50.02 -41.17 27.25
C THR A 563 -48.70 -41.96 26.98
N SER A 564 -48.48 -42.43 25.72
CA SER A 564 -47.25 -43.13 25.26
C SER A 564 -46.54 -42.43 24.09
N GLN A 565 -45.19 -42.44 24.05
CA GLN A 565 -44.36 -41.79 23.00
C GLN A 565 -43.14 -42.66 22.59
N ILE A 566 -42.52 -42.35 21.45
CA ILE A 566 -41.36 -43.09 20.90
C ILE A 566 -40.07 -42.31 21.20
N PHE A 567 -39.07 -42.97 21.79
CA PHE A 567 -37.78 -42.42 22.18
C PHE A 567 -36.62 -43.15 21.48
N PRO A 568 -35.50 -42.47 21.18
CA PRO A 568 -34.24 -43.13 20.82
C PRO A 568 -33.76 -44.10 21.90
N CYS A 569 -33.14 -45.21 21.52
CA CYS A 569 -32.77 -46.32 22.40
C CYS A 569 -31.86 -45.89 23.54
N SER A 570 -30.94 -44.95 23.28
CA SER A 570 -30.06 -44.41 24.32
C SER A 570 -30.77 -43.53 25.36
N SER A 571 -31.95 -43.02 25.05
CA SER A 571 -32.72 -42.10 25.89
C SER A 571 -34.08 -42.66 26.33
N ALA A 572 -34.37 -43.93 26.04
CA ALA A 572 -35.62 -44.56 26.41
C ALA A 572 -35.77 -44.67 27.94
N ARG A 573 -36.57 -43.76 28.49
CA ARG A 573 -36.92 -43.66 29.90
C ARG A 573 -38.39 -43.25 30.02
N PRO A 574 -39.11 -43.64 31.08
CA PRO A 574 -40.45 -43.13 31.35
C PRO A 574 -40.44 -41.61 31.37
N PHE A 575 -41.46 -40.98 30.77
CA PHE A 575 -41.46 -39.53 30.49
C PHE A 575 -42.64 -38.81 31.15
N CYS A 576 -42.55 -37.49 31.28
CA CYS A 576 -43.65 -36.65 31.77
C CYS A 576 -44.51 -36.19 30.58
N CYS A 577 -45.82 -36.41 30.58
CA CYS A 577 -46.69 -36.06 29.45
C CYS A 577 -47.03 -34.56 29.32
N GLY A 578 -46.54 -33.71 30.23
CA GLY A 578 -46.74 -32.26 30.18
C GLY A 578 -48.04 -31.74 30.78
N GLN A 579 -49.01 -32.59 31.13
CA GLN A 579 -50.23 -32.14 31.81
C GLN A 579 -49.96 -31.72 33.27
N LEU A 580 -50.64 -30.68 33.76
CA LEU A 580 -50.34 -30.05 35.06
C LEU A 580 -50.74 -30.91 36.27
N CYS A 581 -49.85 -30.90 37.27
CA CYS A 581 -49.96 -31.34 38.67
C CYS A 581 -51.33 -31.11 39.33
N ASN A 582 -51.60 -29.82 39.54
CA ASN A 582 -52.75 -29.20 40.21
C ASN A 582 -53.06 -29.63 41.66
N ARG A 583 -52.09 -30.24 42.37
CA ARG A 583 -52.20 -30.55 43.81
C ARG A 583 -51.81 -29.37 44.71
N ILE A 584 -52.46 -29.17 45.87
CA ILE A 584 -52.29 -27.96 46.72
C ILE A 584 -50.98 -28.00 47.53
N LEU A 585 -50.18 -26.91 47.52
CA LEU A 585 -48.86 -26.83 48.17
C LEU A 585 -48.92 -26.39 49.65
N LYS A 586 -47.86 -26.68 50.41
CA LYS A 586 -47.76 -26.39 51.87
C LYS A 586 -47.85 -24.91 52.27
N CYS A 587 -47.64 -23.96 51.35
CA CYS A 587 -47.79 -22.52 51.62
C CYS A 587 -49.25 -22.02 51.57
N GLN A 588 -50.20 -22.91 51.26
CA GLN A 588 -51.66 -22.70 51.14
C GLN A 588 -52.13 -21.65 50.11
N ASN A 589 -51.24 -20.81 49.58
CA ASN A 589 -51.58 -19.78 48.59
C ASN A 589 -51.29 -20.19 47.13
N HIS A 590 -50.60 -21.31 46.89
CA HIS A 590 -50.20 -21.74 45.54
C HIS A 590 -50.47 -23.23 45.25
N LEU A 591 -50.75 -23.56 43.99
CA LEU A 591 -51.01 -24.89 43.46
C LEU A 591 -49.76 -25.45 42.75
N CYS A 592 -49.59 -26.78 42.74
CA CYS A 592 -48.49 -27.45 42.06
C CYS A 592 -48.66 -27.33 40.54
N ASN A 593 -47.88 -26.45 39.94
CA ASN A 593 -47.86 -26.21 38.50
C ASN A 593 -46.85 -27.12 37.74
N ARG A 594 -46.26 -28.13 38.39
CA ARG A 594 -45.35 -29.04 37.71
C ARG A 594 -46.09 -29.93 36.73
N ALA A 595 -45.52 -30.11 35.55
CA ALA A 595 -45.93 -31.15 34.62
C ALA A 595 -45.87 -32.52 35.31
N CYS A 596 -46.78 -33.42 34.93
CA CYS A 596 -46.96 -34.77 35.44
C CYS A 596 -45.64 -35.43 35.86
N HIS A 597 -45.48 -35.70 37.16
CA HIS A 597 -44.29 -36.24 37.80
C HIS A 597 -44.67 -37.36 38.77
N LEU A 598 -43.71 -38.17 39.20
CA LEU A 598 -43.94 -39.27 40.15
C LEU A 598 -44.25 -38.71 41.55
N VAL A 599 -45.37 -39.10 42.16
CA VAL A 599 -45.76 -38.67 43.51
C VAL A 599 -45.89 -39.89 44.40
N THR A 600 -45.00 -40.00 45.39
CA THR A 600 -44.95 -41.13 46.34
C THR A 600 -45.36 -40.69 47.75
N GLY A 601 -46.03 -41.57 48.50
CA GLY A 601 -46.31 -41.37 49.92
C GLY A 601 -47.58 -40.58 50.28
N VAL A 602 -48.60 -40.57 49.41
CA VAL A 602 -49.88 -39.88 49.66
C VAL A 602 -51.03 -40.81 49.30
N SER A 603 -52.05 -40.92 50.15
CA SER A 603 -53.21 -41.81 49.96
C SER A 603 -54.30 -41.22 49.05
N ASN A 604 -54.39 -39.88 48.96
CA ASN A 604 -55.41 -39.17 48.16
C ASN A 604 -54.80 -38.44 46.95
N GLN A 605 -55.57 -38.33 45.87
CA GLN A 605 -55.13 -37.75 44.59
C GLN A 605 -54.98 -36.22 44.58
N THR A 606 -55.39 -35.50 45.62
CA THR A 606 -55.43 -34.03 45.70
C THR A 606 -54.28 -33.38 46.48
N ASP A 607 -53.62 -34.14 47.35
CA ASP A 607 -52.64 -33.59 48.29
C ASP A 607 -51.21 -33.67 47.73
N ALA A 608 -50.44 -32.60 47.94
CA ALA A 608 -49.06 -32.53 47.48
C ALA A 608 -48.15 -33.46 48.30
N GLY A 609 -47.52 -34.41 47.62
CA GLY A 609 -46.47 -35.25 48.19
C GLY A 609 -45.14 -34.50 48.31
N ILE A 610 -44.12 -35.18 48.86
CA ILE A 610 -42.76 -34.62 49.05
C ILE A 610 -42.16 -34.17 47.71
N GLU A 611 -42.51 -34.86 46.62
CA GLU A 611 -42.00 -34.63 45.27
C GLU A 611 -42.69 -33.44 44.54
N CYS A 612 -43.78 -32.90 45.09
CA CYS A 612 -44.46 -31.72 44.55
C CYS A 612 -43.66 -30.44 44.82
N VAL A 613 -43.82 -29.44 43.94
CA VAL A 613 -42.93 -28.26 43.95
C VAL A 613 -43.04 -27.50 45.27
N LYS A 614 -41.90 -27.22 45.92
CA LYS A 614 -41.86 -26.26 47.02
C LYS A 614 -42.07 -24.87 46.43
N CYS A 615 -42.77 -24.00 47.16
CA CYS A 615 -43.00 -22.63 46.69
C CYS A 615 -41.68 -21.86 46.61
N GLU A 616 -41.13 -21.73 45.40
CA GLU A 616 -39.87 -21.03 45.11
C GLU A 616 -40.08 -19.61 44.55
N GLU A 617 -41.35 -19.20 44.38
CA GLU A 617 -41.73 -17.85 43.96
C GLU A 617 -41.06 -16.79 44.85
N MET A 618 -40.47 -15.76 44.21
CA MET A 618 -39.75 -14.71 44.93
C MET A 618 -40.70 -13.87 45.77
N CYS A 619 -40.23 -13.37 46.91
CA CYS A 619 -41.03 -12.48 47.74
C CYS A 619 -41.36 -11.17 46.98
N THR A 620 -42.65 -10.93 46.72
CA THR A 620 -43.18 -9.74 46.02
C THR A 620 -43.53 -8.58 46.95
N LYS A 621 -43.23 -8.70 48.25
CA LYS A 621 -43.45 -7.62 49.22
C LYS A 621 -42.41 -6.51 49.02
N ASP A 622 -42.87 -5.26 48.92
CA ASP A 622 -42.00 -4.09 48.82
C ASP A 622 -41.11 -3.93 50.06
N ARG A 623 -39.84 -3.59 49.83
CA ARG A 623 -38.88 -3.23 50.89
C ARG A 623 -39.06 -1.76 51.29
N PRO A 624 -38.70 -1.36 52.52
CA PRO A 624 -38.89 0.01 53.00
C PRO A 624 -38.20 1.07 52.11
N LEU A 625 -38.76 2.29 52.12
CA LEU A 625 -38.44 3.43 51.24
C LEU A 625 -36.93 3.66 51.06
N GLY A 626 -36.44 3.52 49.83
CA GLY A 626 -35.07 3.89 49.41
C GLY A 626 -34.20 2.74 48.88
N CYS A 627 -34.60 1.47 49.04
CA CYS A 627 -33.87 0.32 48.50
C CYS A 627 -34.51 -0.22 47.21
N GLN A 628 -33.81 -0.15 46.08
CA GLN A 628 -34.28 -0.71 44.79
C GLN A 628 -33.92 -2.20 44.60
N HIS A 629 -33.37 -2.86 45.61
CA HIS A 629 -32.92 -4.25 45.51
C HIS A 629 -34.00 -5.23 45.95
N SER A 630 -34.37 -6.17 45.07
CA SER A 630 -35.33 -7.25 45.36
C SER A 630 -34.90 -8.14 46.52
N CYS A 631 -35.88 -8.73 47.22
CA CYS A 631 -35.61 -9.67 48.30
C CYS A 631 -35.04 -10.99 47.74
N PRO A 632 -33.89 -11.47 48.22
CA PRO A 632 -33.31 -12.72 47.74
C PRO A 632 -33.96 -13.98 48.36
N LEU A 633 -34.94 -13.81 49.27
CA LEU A 633 -35.67 -14.92 49.88
C LEU A 633 -36.90 -15.30 49.05
N SER A 634 -37.19 -16.60 48.99
CA SER A 634 -38.44 -17.15 48.46
C SER A 634 -39.64 -16.75 49.33
N CYS A 635 -40.85 -16.96 48.81
CA CYS A 635 -42.11 -16.60 49.43
C CYS A 635 -42.16 -17.05 50.90
N HIS A 636 -42.21 -16.06 51.79
CA HIS A 636 -42.19 -16.26 53.23
C HIS A 636 -43.29 -15.42 53.89
N GLN A 637 -43.77 -15.87 55.05
CA GLN A 637 -44.86 -15.21 55.76
C GLN A 637 -44.40 -13.94 56.51
N ASP A 638 -43.15 -13.88 56.99
CA ASP A 638 -42.60 -12.79 57.82
C ASP A 638 -42.30 -11.46 57.07
N LYS A 639 -41.80 -10.43 57.77
CA LYS A 639 -41.29 -9.16 57.18
C LYS A 639 -39.92 -9.37 56.51
N CYS A 640 -39.67 -8.65 55.40
CA CYS A 640 -38.42 -8.79 54.64
C CYS A 640 -37.17 -8.34 55.45
N PRO A 641 -36.06 -9.10 55.43
CA PRO A 641 -34.83 -8.71 56.12
C PRO A 641 -34.09 -7.55 55.43
N PRO A 642 -33.24 -6.80 56.17
CA PRO A 642 -32.54 -5.63 55.65
C PRO A 642 -31.51 -5.96 54.55
N CYS A 643 -31.26 -4.99 53.66
CA CYS A 643 -30.44 -5.19 52.46
C CYS A 643 -28.93 -5.11 52.75
N LYS A 644 -28.22 -6.22 52.54
CA LYS A 644 -26.76 -6.33 52.69
C LYS A 644 -25.96 -6.11 51.38
N GLN A 645 -26.61 -5.69 50.30
CA GLN A 645 -25.93 -5.46 49.02
C GLN A 645 -25.09 -4.18 49.06
N ARG A 646 -23.94 -4.17 48.37
CA ARG A 646 -23.03 -3.01 48.35
C ARG A 646 -23.30 -2.12 47.14
N LEU A 647 -23.50 -0.84 47.37
CA LEU A 647 -23.60 0.18 46.35
C LEU A 647 -22.19 0.59 45.89
N ARG A 648 -22.01 0.66 44.56
CA ARG A 648 -20.77 1.11 43.93
C ARG A 648 -20.90 2.58 43.56
N MET A 649 -20.03 3.42 44.11
CA MET A 649 -20.00 4.86 43.82
C MET A 649 -18.57 5.34 43.59
N ARG A 650 -18.40 6.43 42.82
CA ARG A 650 -17.09 7.06 42.65
C ARG A 650 -16.87 8.06 43.77
N CYS A 651 -15.65 8.11 44.30
CA CYS A 651 -15.24 9.15 45.23
C CYS A 651 -15.35 10.53 44.58
N HIS A 652 -15.52 11.59 45.38
CA HIS A 652 -15.47 12.99 44.93
C HIS A 652 -14.21 13.34 44.12
N CYS A 653 -13.06 12.73 44.43
CA CYS A 653 -11.83 12.92 43.65
C CYS A 653 -11.82 12.19 42.30
N ASN A 654 -12.83 11.37 42.00
CA ASN A 654 -12.98 10.53 40.81
C ASN A 654 -11.83 9.51 40.57
N THR A 655 -10.86 9.43 41.49
CA THR A 655 -9.67 8.58 41.37
C THR A 655 -9.90 7.19 41.97
N GLN A 656 -10.81 7.06 42.93
CA GLN A 656 -11.13 5.81 43.62
C GLN A 656 -12.63 5.50 43.57
N VAL A 657 -12.96 4.21 43.50
CA VAL A 657 -14.32 3.70 43.60
C VAL A 657 -14.56 3.25 45.04
N ILE A 658 -15.59 3.78 45.67
CA ILE A 658 -16.00 3.49 47.05
C ILE A 658 -17.20 2.54 47.01
N TYR A 659 -17.20 1.60 47.96
CA TYR A 659 -18.28 0.66 48.16
C TYR A 659 -18.90 0.90 49.54
N SER A 660 -20.19 1.21 49.59
CA SER A 660 -20.96 1.38 50.82
C SER A 660 -22.13 0.40 50.86
N ASP A 661 -22.52 -0.07 52.05
CA ASP A 661 -23.63 -1.02 52.14
C ASP A 661 -24.96 -0.29 51.91
N CYS A 662 -25.90 -0.92 51.21
CA CYS A 662 -27.15 -0.29 50.78
C CYS A 662 -27.95 0.24 51.96
N GLN A 663 -28.06 -0.54 53.04
CA GLN A 663 -28.76 -0.13 54.26
C GLN A 663 -28.11 1.08 54.94
N THR A 664 -26.77 1.11 55.03
CA THR A 664 -26.06 2.24 55.66
C THR A 664 -26.17 3.50 54.83
N PHE A 665 -26.21 3.39 53.51
CA PHE A 665 -26.41 4.54 52.62
C PHE A 665 -27.86 5.03 52.57
N THR A 666 -28.87 4.15 52.61
CA THR A 666 -30.29 4.54 52.57
C THR A 666 -30.76 5.17 53.87
N ASN A 667 -30.20 4.73 55.01
CA ASN A 667 -30.55 5.25 56.33
C ASN A 667 -29.73 6.48 56.74
N ALA A 668 -28.68 6.82 55.98
CA ALA A 668 -27.84 7.99 56.23
C ALA A 668 -28.57 9.30 55.89
N THR A 669 -28.33 10.34 56.68
CA THR A 669 -28.69 11.73 56.35
C THR A 669 -27.91 12.21 55.13
N ASP A 670 -28.35 13.30 54.48
CA ASP A 670 -27.67 13.78 53.27
C ASP A 670 -26.22 14.22 53.52
N GLU A 671 -25.88 14.72 54.71
CA GLU A 671 -24.49 14.99 55.11
C GLU A 671 -23.66 13.71 55.29
N GLU A 672 -24.24 12.65 55.86
CA GLU A 672 -23.58 11.35 56.04
C GLU A 672 -23.39 10.63 54.71
N LYS A 673 -24.34 10.74 53.77
CA LYS A 673 -24.19 10.24 52.40
C LYS A 673 -23.03 10.90 51.67
N GLU A 674 -22.80 12.19 51.90
CA GLU A 674 -21.66 12.91 51.31
C GLU A 674 -20.33 12.47 51.92
N LYS A 675 -20.28 12.19 53.24
CA LYS A 675 -19.12 11.56 53.88
C LYS A 675 -18.85 10.15 53.35
N LEU A 676 -19.88 9.33 53.15
CA LEU A 676 -19.77 7.98 52.58
C LEU A 676 -19.27 7.97 51.13
N LYS A 677 -19.36 9.09 50.40
CA LYS A 677 -18.78 9.29 49.05
C LYS A 677 -17.35 9.85 49.07
N SER A 678 -16.73 10.00 50.24
CA SER A 678 -15.39 10.58 50.40
C SER A 678 -14.32 9.51 50.72
N CYS A 679 -13.08 9.73 50.26
CA CYS A 679 -11.98 8.77 50.38
C CYS A 679 -11.34 8.69 51.78
N GLY A 680 -11.80 9.49 52.75
CA GLY A 680 -11.27 9.56 54.12
C GLY A 680 -9.82 10.10 54.26
N LYS A 681 -9.09 10.28 53.15
CA LYS A 681 -7.82 11.00 53.05
C LYS A 681 -8.10 12.48 52.71
N PRO A 682 -7.15 13.42 52.89
CA PRO A 682 -7.29 14.76 52.33
C PRO A 682 -7.33 14.65 50.79
N CYS A 683 -8.54 14.44 50.25
CA CYS A 683 -8.76 14.40 48.81
C CYS A 683 -8.47 15.85 48.31
N ILE A 684 -7.70 15.99 47.21
CA ILE A 684 -7.24 17.30 46.71
C ILE A 684 -8.40 18.29 46.51
N PHE A 685 -9.54 17.78 46.07
CA PHE A 685 -10.82 18.49 45.99
C PHE A 685 -11.84 17.79 46.90
N THR A 686 -12.62 18.58 47.61
CA THR A 686 -13.65 18.15 48.56
C THR A 686 -15.03 18.10 47.91
N HIS A 687 -15.29 18.94 46.91
CA HIS A 687 -16.57 19.06 46.22
C HIS A 687 -16.39 19.10 44.70
N ARG A 688 -17.47 18.82 43.95
CA ARG A 688 -17.52 19.10 42.51
C ARG A 688 -17.84 20.57 42.28
N THR A 689 -17.27 21.18 41.25
CA THR A 689 -17.51 22.60 40.93
C THR A 689 -19.00 22.93 40.80
N GLY A 690 -19.77 22.06 40.13
CA GLY A 690 -21.23 22.21 40.00
C GLY A 690 -22.03 21.99 41.29
N SER A 691 -21.56 21.15 42.22
CA SER A 691 -22.28 20.91 43.48
C SER A 691 -22.19 22.11 44.43
N ILE A 692 -21.05 22.83 44.42
CA ILE A 692 -20.90 24.09 45.18
C ILE A 692 -21.85 25.17 44.63
N SER A 693 -22.04 25.23 43.31
CA SER A 693 -23.02 26.12 42.69
C SER A 693 -24.46 25.75 43.05
N ASP A 694 -24.80 24.45 43.08
CA ASP A 694 -26.16 24.02 43.45
C ASP A 694 -26.52 24.33 44.91
N ASN A 695 -25.55 24.25 45.82
CA ASN A 695 -25.73 24.57 47.25
C ASN A 695 -25.94 26.07 47.52
N ASN A 696 -25.60 26.95 46.58
CA ASN A 696 -25.73 28.40 46.70
C ASN A 696 -26.80 28.92 45.73
N LEU A 697 -28.09 28.68 46.04
CA LEU A 697 -29.20 29.00 45.16
C LEU A 697 -29.31 30.52 44.83
N THR A 698 -29.20 30.85 43.54
CA THR A 698 -29.52 32.16 42.95
C THR A 698 -30.26 31.95 41.63
N GLU A 699 -31.00 32.96 41.17
CA GLU A 699 -31.86 32.85 39.98
C GLU A 699 -31.09 32.95 38.67
N PHE A 700 -29.83 33.40 38.73
CA PHE A 700 -28.91 33.46 37.59
C PHE A 700 -28.07 32.17 37.44
N ILE A 701 -28.07 31.27 38.43
CA ILE A 701 -27.31 30.01 38.33
C ILE A 701 -27.91 29.07 37.30
N PRO A 702 -27.12 28.59 36.32
CA PRO A 702 -27.57 27.57 35.39
C PRO A 702 -27.61 26.18 36.03
N ALA A 703 -28.34 25.26 35.41
CA ALA A 703 -28.33 23.85 35.78
C ALA A 703 -26.91 23.27 35.79
N SER A 704 -26.61 22.35 36.71
CA SER A 704 -25.24 21.84 36.94
C SER A 704 -24.63 21.14 35.72
N TRP A 705 -25.46 20.57 34.84
CA TRP A 705 -25.00 19.99 33.58
C TRP A 705 -24.40 21.03 32.61
N THR A 706 -24.74 22.31 32.76
CA THR A 706 -24.19 23.43 31.97
C THR A 706 -22.68 23.61 32.20
N PHE A 707 -22.15 23.20 33.36
CA PHE A 707 -20.71 23.24 33.62
C PHE A 707 -19.89 22.23 32.79
N SER A 708 -20.55 21.34 32.03
CA SER A 708 -19.90 20.49 31.03
C SER A 708 -19.20 21.27 29.91
N ILE A 709 -19.54 22.55 29.72
CA ILE A 709 -18.91 23.44 28.73
C ILE A 709 -17.39 23.54 28.90
N TRP A 710 -16.86 23.36 30.11
CA TRP A 710 -15.42 23.29 30.37
C TRP A 710 -14.73 22.22 29.52
N GLY A 711 -15.38 21.07 29.31
CA GLY A 711 -14.87 20.02 28.44
C GLY A 711 -14.74 20.48 26.98
N ILE A 712 -15.75 21.20 26.47
CA ILE A 712 -15.73 21.77 25.12
C ILE A 712 -14.62 22.83 25.00
N ILE A 713 -14.53 23.74 25.99
CA ILE A 713 -13.53 24.78 26.05
C ILE A 713 -12.12 24.18 26.01
N TYR A 714 -11.82 23.22 26.89
CA TYR A 714 -10.50 22.60 26.95
C TYR A 714 -10.14 21.81 25.69
N CYS A 715 -11.09 21.08 25.10
CA CYS A 715 -10.87 20.40 23.83
C CYS A 715 -10.53 21.40 22.71
N TRP A 716 -11.25 22.52 22.64
CA TRP A 716 -10.98 23.57 21.65
C TRP A 716 -9.66 24.30 21.94
N GLN A 717 -9.32 24.52 23.21
CA GLN A 717 -8.03 25.09 23.61
C GLN A 717 -6.87 24.20 23.13
N ALA A 718 -6.98 22.88 23.35
CA ALA A 718 -6.00 21.92 22.87
C ALA A 718 -5.88 21.95 21.33
N ALA A 719 -6.99 22.06 20.61
CA ALA A 719 -6.99 22.09 19.15
C ALA A 719 -6.20 23.27 18.57
N TRP A 720 -6.37 24.49 19.11
CA TRP A 720 -5.62 25.64 18.61
C TRP A 720 -4.14 25.63 19.06
N LEU A 721 -3.84 25.07 20.23
CA LEU A 721 -2.45 24.85 20.67
C LEU A 721 -1.72 23.84 19.79
N ILE A 722 -2.38 22.74 19.41
CA ILE A 722 -1.85 21.77 18.44
C ILE A 722 -1.56 22.49 17.12
N TYR A 723 -2.51 23.29 16.62
CA TYR A 723 -2.29 24.11 15.44
C TYR A 723 -1.08 25.04 15.60
N ALA A 724 -0.93 25.72 16.74
CA ALA A 724 0.22 26.58 17.01
C ALA A 724 1.56 25.80 16.93
N ILE A 725 1.62 24.58 17.46
CA ILE A 725 2.80 23.70 17.38
C ILE A 725 3.10 23.33 15.92
N THR A 726 2.07 23.04 15.11
CA THR A 726 2.29 22.72 13.68
C THR A 726 2.93 23.86 12.89
N ARG A 727 2.91 25.10 13.39
CA ARG A 727 3.54 26.27 12.74
C ARG A 727 5.06 26.31 12.94
N ILE A 728 5.62 25.60 13.93
CA ILE A 728 7.06 25.60 14.24
C ILE A 728 7.91 25.09 13.05
N PRO A 729 7.65 23.90 12.47
CA PRO A 729 8.47 23.40 11.36
C PRO A 729 8.15 24.05 10.00
N ARG A 730 7.13 24.91 9.90
CA ARG A 730 6.62 25.41 8.62
C ARG A 730 7.17 26.81 8.29
N LYS A 731 7.54 27.04 7.02
CA LYS A 731 8.08 28.31 6.51
C LYS A 731 7.06 29.10 5.66
N SER A 732 7.01 30.42 5.82
CA SER A 732 6.41 31.38 4.89
C SER A 732 7.39 31.71 3.77
N TYR A 733 6.99 32.59 2.84
CA TYR A 733 7.90 33.05 1.77
C TYR A 733 9.08 33.89 2.29
N ILE A 734 8.99 34.44 3.51
CA ILE A 734 10.06 35.26 4.13
C ILE A 734 10.84 34.47 5.19
N ASN A 735 10.14 33.86 6.15
CA ASN A 735 10.76 33.25 7.33
C ASN A 735 9.87 32.14 7.90
N TYR A 736 10.23 31.53 9.03
CA TYR A 736 9.36 30.58 9.72
C TYR A 736 8.04 31.23 10.16
N LEU A 737 6.94 30.47 10.07
CA LEU A 737 5.59 30.96 10.37
C LEU A 737 5.41 31.44 11.82
N TYR A 738 6.21 30.95 12.76
CA TYR A 738 6.20 31.44 14.14
C TYR A 738 6.87 32.81 14.30
N ILE A 739 7.65 33.27 13.32
CA ILE A 739 8.30 34.58 13.29
C ILE A 739 7.55 35.52 12.34
N VAL A 740 7.31 35.08 11.10
CA VAL A 740 6.63 35.85 10.05
C VAL A 740 5.72 34.93 9.24
N PRO A 741 4.40 35.20 9.15
CA PRO A 741 3.64 36.25 9.84
C PRO A 741 3.46 36.01 11.35
N ASN A 742 3.67 37.07 12.14
CA ASN A 742 3.62 37.04 13.60
C ASN A 742 2.18 37.11 14.16
N THR A 743 1.26 36.32 13.62
CA THR A 743 -0.16 36.34 14.08
C THR A 743 -0.38 35.75 15.45
N LEU A 744 0.50 34.84 15.89
CA LEU A 744 0.50 34.29 17.25
C LEU A 744 1.75 34.83 17.97
N HIS A 745 1.69 36.10 18.36
CA HIS A 745 2.77 36.77 19.07
C HIS A 745 3.09 36.08 20.40
N SER A 746 4.35 36.11 20.85
CA SER A 746 4.76 35.49 22.12
C SER A 746 3.91 35.93 23.32
N SER A 747 3.41 37.17 23.30
CA SER A 747 2.49 37.70 24.33
C SER A 747 1.21 36.88 24.45
N VAL A 748 0.66 36.34 23.36
CA VAL A 748 -0.54 35.48 23.35
C VAL A 748 -0.31 34.27 24.27
N PHE A 749 0.86 33.63 24.15
CA PHE A 749 1.21 32.47 24.96
C PHE A 749 1.50 32.84 26.41
N ILE A 750 2.17 33.97 26.67
CA ILE A 750 2.44 34.44 28.04
C ILE A 750 1.14 34.69 28.80
N PHE A 751 0.22 35.46 28.21
CA PHE A 751 -1.09 35.72 28.83
C PHE A 751 -1.92 34.45 28.97
N TYR A 752 -1.85 33.53 28.01
CA TYR A 752 -2.52 32.23 28.12
C TYR A 752 -1.96 31.37 29.26
N ILE A 753 -0.63 31.34 29.46
CA ILE A 753 0.00 30.63 30.58
C ILE A 753 -0.44 31.22 31.91
N ILE A 754 -0.42 32.55 32.04
CA ILE A 754 -0.92 33.25 33.24
C ILE A 754 -2.38 32.86 33.49
N ASN A 755 -3.21 32.86 32.46
CA ASN A 755 -4.61 32.45 32.56
C ASN A 755 -4.78 31.00 33.05
N MET A 756 -3.96 30.06 32.56
CA MET A 756 -3.99 28.67 33.01
C MET A 756 -3.56 28.52 34.47
N ILE A 757 -2.56 29.28 34.92
CA ILE A 757 -2.15 29.31 36.33
C ILE A 757 -3.29 29.82 37.22
N LEU A 758 -3.95 30.91 36.79
CA LEU A 758 -5.12 31.43 37.49
C LEU A 758 -6.30 30.44 37.49
N ASN A 759 -6.50 29.68 36.41
CA ASN A 759 -7.52 28.63 36.32
C ASN A 759 -7.28 27.52 37.36
N ILE A 760 -6.04 27.05 37.46
CA ILE A 760 -5.65 26.06 38.46
C ILE A 760 -5.88 26.62 39.87
N GLY A 761 -5.43 27.85 40.14
CA GLY A 761 -5.64 28.51 41.42
C GLY A 761 -7.13 28.66 41.78
N TRP A 762 -7.95 29.04 40.79
CA TRP A 762 -9.39 29.18 40.96
C TRP A 762 -10.06 27.88 41.43
N LEU A 763 -9.68 26.71 40.88
CA LEU A 763 -10.26 25.42 41.28
C LEU A 763 -10.12 25.17 42.80
N PHE A 764 -8.98 25.52 43.38
CA PHE A 764 -8.75 25.37 44.82
C PHE A 764 -9.55 26.39 45.63
N ILE A 765 -9.56 27.66 45.21
CA ILE A 765 -10.27 28.74 45.90
C ILE A 765 -11.78 28.46 45.90
N TRP A 766 -12.32 27.98 44.77
CA TRP A 766 -13.71 27.59 44.61
C TRP A 766 -14.08 26.39 45.47
N ASP A 767 -13.26 25.34 45.49
CA ASP A 767 -13.47 24.14 46.33
C ASP A 767 -13.56 24.47 47.83
N ARG A 768 -12.74 25.41 48.29
CA ARG A 768 -12.70 25.84 49.69
C ARG A 768 -13.77 26.87 50.05
N GLY A 769 -14.62 27.27 49.12
CA GLY A 769 -15.72 28.21 49.37
C GLY A 769 -15.29 29.67 49.59
N TYR A 770 -14.07 30.05 49.19
CA TYR A 770 -13.60 31.45 49.27
C TYR A 770 -14.17 32.29 48.11
N PHE A 771 -15.48 32.54 48.13
CA PHE A 771 -16.22 33.12 47.00
C PHE A 771 -15.74 34.52 46.56
N GLY A 772 -15.31 35.38 47.49
CA GLY A 772 -14.78 36.71 47.16
C GLY A 772 -13.47 36.64 46.36
N TRP A 773 -12.51 35.85 46.83
CA TRP A 773 -11.26 35.59 46.11
C TRP A 773 -11.51 34.87 44.78
N SER A 774 -12.48 33.95 44.74
CA SER A 774 -12.90 33.27 43.51
C SER A 774 -13.39 34.24 42.45
N SER A 775 -14.22 35.20 42.85
CA SER A 775 -14.72 36.26 41.97
C SER A 775 -13.60 37.13 41.40
N LEU A 776 -12.62 37.51 42.24
CA LEU A 776 -11.47 38.30 41.82
C LEU A 776 -10.59 37.55 40.81
N VAL A 777 -10.30 36.27 41.08
CA VAL A 777 -9.50 35.43 40.17
C VAL A 777 -10.22 35.22 38.84
N MET A 778 -11.54 34.98 38.86
CA MET A 778 -12.36 34.86 37.65
C MET A 778 -12.31 36.13 36.78
N PHE A 779 -12.38 37.31 37.39
CA PHE A 779 -12.23 38.58 36.68
C PHE A 779 -10.85 38.70 36.01
N PHE A 780 -9.76 38.40 36.73
CA PHE A 780 -8.42 38.41 36.14
C PHE A 780 -8.24 37.36 35.04
N MET A 781 -8.87 36.19 35.18
CA MET A 781 -8.90 35.20 34.12
C MET A 781 -9.60 35.75 32.87
N PHE A 782 -10.74 36.41 33.03
CA PHE A 782 -11.46 37.03 31.92
C PHE A 782 -10.58 38.05 31.18
N ILE A 783 -9.92 38.97 31.90
CA ILE A 783 -9.03 39.98 31.29
C ILE A 783 -7.83 39.33 30.60
N THR A 784 -7.19 38.36 31.25
CA THR A 784 -5.98 37.70 30.70
C THR A 784 -6.26 36.87 29.45
N ILE A 785 -7.49 36.36 29.23
CA ILE A 785 -7.83 35.70 27.97
C ILE A 785 -8.35 36.68 26.90
N LEU A 786 -8.96 37.79 27.33
CA LEU A 786 -9.47 38.83 26.43
C LEU A 786 -8.33 39.48 25.64
N VAL A 787 -7.17 39.72 26.28
CA VAL A 787 -5.99 40.31 25.65
C VAL A 787 -5.46 39.46 24.46
N PRO A 788 -5.16 38.15 24.61
CA PRO A 788 -4.88 37.24 23.50
C PRO A 788 -5.91 37.26 22.37
N MET A 789 -7.20 37.29 22.71
CA MET A 789 -8.27 37.35 21.71
C MET A 789 -8.16 38.62 20.86
N ILE A 790 -7.99 39.78 21.50
CA ILE A 790 -7.83 41.06 20.80
C ILE A 790 -6.57 41.06 19.94
N ILE A 791 -5.42 40.68 20.50
CA ILE A 791 -4.12 40.66 19.80
C ILE A 791 -4.20 39.80 18.54
N THR A 792 -4.74 38.58 18.65
CA THR A 792 -4.83 37.67 17.50
C THR A 792 -5.80 38.16 16.42
N HIS A 793 -6.86 38.88 16.78
CA HIS A 793 -7.78 39.51 15.82
C HIS A 793 -7.15 40.71 15.11
N VAL A 794 -6.42 41.56 15.83
CA VAL A 794 -5.74 42.75 15.28
C VAL A 794 -4.59 42.33 14.37
N LEU A 795 -3.77 41.35 14.77
CA LEU A 795 -2.60 40.93 14.01
C LEU A 795 -2.92 40.12 12.75
N LEU A 796 -4.13 39.58 12.59
CA LEU A 796 -4.48 38.81 11.39
C LEU A 796 -4.58 39.69 10.13
N GLN A 797 -5.09 40.92 10.25
CA GLN A 797 -5.32 41.81 9.11
C GLN A 797 -4.03 42.20 8.36
N PRO A 798 -3.02 42.80 9.00
CA PRO A 798 -1.78 43.19 8.31
C PRO A 798 -1.02 41.97 7.76
N ASN A 799 -1.15 40.82 8.43
CA ASN A 799 -0.49 39.58 8.03
C ASN A 799 -1.26 38.80 6.94
N ARG A 800 -2.49 39.21 6.59
CA ARG A 800 -3.34 38.50 5.61
C ARG A 800 -2.68 38.42 4.24
N LEU A 801 -2.05 39.51 3.79
CA LEU A 801 -1.30 39.56 2.54
C LEU A 801 -0.12 38.59 2.55
N ILE A 802 0.57 38.46 3.68
CA ILE A 802 1.71 37.53 3.81
C ILE A 802 1.24 36.08 3.67
N TYR A 803 0.10 35.72 4.25
CA TYR A 803 -0.51 34.40 4.05
C TYR A 803 -0.96 34.16 2.61
N PHE A 804 -1.50 35.18 1.95
CA PHE A 804 -1.93 35.11 0.56
C PHE A 804 -0.74 34.90 -0.38
N ASN A 805 0.31 35.71 -0.22
CA ASN A 805 1.56 35.62 -0.99
C ASN A 805 2.32 34.32 -0.73
N SER A 806 2.21 33.76 0.48
CA SER A 806 2.74 32.42 0.79
C SER A 806 1.95 31.27 0.17
N LYS A 807 0.87 31.52 -0.61
CA LYS A 807 -0.11 30.53 -1.09
C LYS A 807 -0.75 29.70 0.05
N ARG A 808 -0.86 30.25 1.26
CA ARG A 808 -1.33 29.57 2.48
C ARG A 808 -2.71 30.06 2.94
N LYS A 809 -3.71 30.03 2.04
CA LYS A 809 -5.09 30.47 2.35
C LYS A 809 -5.76 29.63 3.44
N LEU A 810 -5.38 28.36 3.60
CA LEU A 810 -5.91 27.47 4.63
C LEU A 810 -5.52 27.92 6.05
N ASP A 811 -4.32 28.46 6.24
CA ASP A 811 -3.86 28.92 7.57
C ASP A 811 -4.70 30.10 8.08
N ILE A 812 -5.23 30.95 7.19
CA ILE A 812 -6.17 32.03 7.54
C ILE A 812 -7.46 31.45 8.14
N TRP A 813 -8.01 30.39 7.51
CA TRP A 813 -9.20 29.71 8.01
C TRP A 813 -8.94 28.97 9.32
N LEU A 814 -7.77 28.34 9.47
CA LEU A 814 -7.38 27.67 10.72
C LEU A 814 -7.25 28.67 11.88
N VAL A 815 -6.67 29.86 11.66
CA VAL A 815 -6.64 30.91 12.69
C VAL A 815 -8.06 31.35 13.06
N ARG A 816 -8.93 31.59 12.07
CA ARG A 816 -10.33 32.02 12.32
C ARG A 816 -11.15 30.97 13.08
N ILE A 817 -11.11 29.72 12.65
CA ILE A 817 -11.94 28.64 13.21
C ILE A 817 -11.37 28.11 14.53
N LEU A 818 -10.06 27.88 14.60
CA LEU A 818 -9.46 27.25 15.78
C LEU A 818 -9.05 28.29 16.82
N VAL A 819 -8.29 29.32 16.45
CA VAL A 819 -7.73 30.29 17.41
C VAL A 819 -8.78 31.31 17.84
N HIS A 820 -9.38 32.05 16.91
CA HIS A 820 -10.32 33.14 17.25
C HIS A 820 -11.56 32.61 17.96
N ASN A 821 -12.25 31.64 17.37
CA ASN A 821 -13.42 31.03 18.02
C ASN A 821 -13.06 30.27 19.30
N GLY A 822 -11.87 29.67 19.38
CA GLY A 822 -11.38 29.00 20.59
C GLY A 822 -11.08 29.96 21.74
N LEU A 823 -10.46 31.11 21.49
CA LEU A 823 -10.25 32.13 22.52
C LEU A 823 -11.57 32.82 22.90
N ALA A 824 -12.45 33.05 21.92
CA ALA A 824 -13.73 33.70 22.14
C ALA A 824 -14.71 32.84 22.97
N ILE A 825 -14.80 31.53 22.72
CA ILE A 825 -15.67 30.64 23.52
C ILE A 825 -15.26 30.66 24.99
N TYR A 826 -13.94 30.70 25.25
CA TYR A 826 -13.41 30.70 26.60
C TYR A 826 -13.63 32.07 27.29
N SER A 827 -13.38 33.17 26.59
CA SER A 827 -13.60 34.52 27.10
C SER A 827 -15.07 34.77 27.47
N THR A 828 -16.02 34.37 26.61
CA THR A 828 -17.46 34.53 26.87
C THR A 828 -17.91 33.71 28.09
N TRP A 829 -17.42 32.48 28.23
CA TRP A 829 -17.73 31.68 29.41
C TRP A 829 -17.17 32.31 30.68
N LEU A 830 -15.94 32.83 30.66
CA LEU A 830 -15.33 33.49 31.82
C LEU A 830 -16.05 34.80 32.20
N TYR A 831 -16.56 35.54 31.23
CA TYR A 831 -17.42 36.70 31.50
C TYR A 831 -18.67 36.30 32.30
N LEU A 832 -19.40 35.28 31.85
CA LEU A 832 -20.60 34.77 32.53
C LEU A 832 -20.25 34.17 33.89
N ALA A 833 -19.16 33.41 33.98
CA ALA A 833 -18.68 32.83 35.23
C ALA A 833 -18.25 33.91 36.25
N THR A 834 -17.69 35.02 35.79
CA THR A 834 -17.35 36.16 36.65
C THR A 834 -18.60 36.78 37.25
N LEU A 835 -19.61 37.09 36.41
CA LEU A 835 -20.90 37.61 36.90
C LEU A 835 -21.56 36.65 37.88
N LEU A 836 -21.46 35.34 37.61
CA LEU A 836 -21.99 34.32 38.49
C LEU A 836 -21.28 34.29 39.85
N ASN A 837 -19.95 34.34 39.86
CA ASN A 837 -19.14 34.35 41.08
C ASN A 837 -19.40 35.61 41.92
N VAL A 838 -19.52 36.78 41.28
CA VAL A 838 -19.89 38.04 41.95
C VAL A 838 -21.27 37.89 42.60
N THR A 839 -22.25 37.36 41.86
CA THR A 839 -23.63 37.17 42.36
C THR A 839 -23.64 36.25 43.59
N ILE A 840 -22.93 35.13 43.53
CA ILE A 840 -22.82 34.18 44.65
C ILE A 840 -22.12 34.82 45.85
N TRP A 841 -21.05 35.57 45.63
CA TRP A 841 -20.33 36.26 46.70
C TRP A 841 -21.20 37.29 47.43
N ILE A 842 -21.92 38.16 46.69
CA ILE A 842 -22.81 39.17 47.29
C ILE A 842 -23.93 38.50 48.11
N VAL A 843 -24.55 37.45 47.55
CA VAL A 843 -25.59 36.68 48.25
C VAL A 843 -25.06 36.00 49.50
N HIS A 844 -23.82 35.51 49.46
CA HIS A 844 -23.17 34.83 50.59
C HIS A 844 -22.82 35.80 51.74
N VAL A 845 -22.30 37.00 51.43
CA VAL A 845 -21.96 38.03 52.43
C VAL A 845 -23.19 38.53 53.20
N HIS A 846 -24.35 38.57 52.56
CA HIS A 846 -25.59 39.11 53.12
C HIS A 846 -26.61 38.03 53.54
N ASN A 847 -26.12 36.89 54.03
CA ASN A 847 -26.94 35.83 54.65
C ASN A 847 -28.14 35.34 53.79
N LYS A 848 -27.98 35.26 52.47
CA LYS A 848 -29.00 34.73 51.55
C LYS A 848 -30.38 35.41 51.65
N ASN A 849 -30.41 36.73 51.89
CA ASN A 849 -31.66 37.49 51.88
C ASN A 849 -32.36 37.40 50.49
N PHE A 850 -33.61 36.94 50.47
CA PHE A 850 -34.40 36.71 49.25
C PHE A 850 -34.52 37.95 48.35
N GLN A 851 -34.78 39.13 48.93
CA GLN A 851 -34.87 40.37 48.15
C GLN A 851 -33.52 40.72 47.49
N LEU A 852 -32.41 40.45 48.17
CA LEU A 852 -31.08 40.68 47.61
C LEU A 852 -30.71 39.64 46.55
N ILE A 853 -31.11 38.38 46.71
CA ILE A 853 -30.92 37.32 45.70
C ILE A 853 -31.62 37.70 44.38
N THR A 854 -32.87 38.16 44.46
CA THR A 854 -33.64 38.58 43.29
C THR A 854 -33.02 39.81 42.61
N ALA A 855 -32.62 40.83 43.39
CA ALA A 855 -32.02 42.06 42.88
C ALA A 855 -30.64 41.82 42.23
N THR A 856 -29.76 41.06 42.88
CA THR A 856 -28.43 40.72 42.34
C THR A 856 -28.52 39.86 41.08
N SER A 857 -29.46 38.92 41.03
CA SER A 857 -29.72 38.13 39.81
C SER A 857 -30.27 38.99 38.67
N THR A 858 -31.13 39.97 38.98
CA THR A 858 -31.63 40.95 38.00
C THR A 858 -30.48 41.78 37.44
N ALA A 859 -29.59 42.28 38.31
CA ALA A 859 -28.41 43.04 37.91
C ALA A 859 -27.44 42.21 37.05
N ALA A 860 -27.23 40.94 37.36
CA ALA A 860 -26.42 40.04 36.54
C ALA A 860 -27.02 39.87 35.14
N LEU A 861 -28.32 39.62 35.01
CA LEU A 861 -29.01 39.52 33.71
C LEU A 861 -28.95 40.84 32.92
N ALA A 862 -29.05 42.00 33.59
CA ALA A 862 -28.88 43.29 32.95
C ALA A 862 -27.45 43.51 32.43
N LEU A 863 -26.43 43.09 33.21
CA LEU A 863 -25.05 43.13 32.75
C LEU A 863 -24.83 42.21 31.55
N VAL A 864 -25.44 41.02 31.54
CA VAL A 864 -25.44 40.11 30.38
C VAL A 864 -26.00 40.81 29.13
N LEU A 865 -27.09 41.56 29.24
CA LEU A 865 -27.64 42.36 28.14
C LEU A 865 -26.62 43.41 27.64
N VAL A 866 -25.98 44.14 28.57
CA VAL A 866 -24.92 45.11 28.22
C VAL A 866 -23.78 44.42 27.47
N GLY A 867 -23.37 43.22 27.92
CA GLY A 867 -22.36 42.40 27.25
C GLY A 867 -22.78 41.97 25.83
N ILE A 868 -24.04 41.59 25.63
CA ILE A 868 -24.60 41.25 24.31
C ILE A 868 -24.56 42.46 23.38
N ILE A 869 -25.03 43.62 23.85
CA ILE A 869 -25.05 44.85 23.06
C ILE A 869 -23.62 45.28 22.70
N PHE A 870 -22.72 45.27 23.67
CA PHE A 870 -21.32 45.60 23.46
C PHE A 870 -20.68 44.66 22.42
N TYR A 871 -20.87 43.35 22.57
CA TYR A 871 -20.34 42.38 21.62
C TYR A 871 -20.93 42.58 20.21
N PHE A 872 -22.24 42.81 20.11
CA PHE A 872 -22.90 43.12 18.83
C PHE A 872 -22.31 44.38 18.18
N ILE A 873 -22.05 45.43 18.95
CA ILE A 873 -21.44 46.66 18.44
C ILE A 873 -20.00 46.40 17.96
N CYS A 874 -19.20 45.70 18.77
CA CYS A 874 -17.83 45.34 18.40
C CYS A 874 -17.79 44.48 17.13
N GLU A 875 -18.69 43.52 17.02
CA GLU A 875 -18.75 42.58 15.90
C GLU A 875 -19.19 43.25 14.59
N ASN A 876 -20.14 44.20 14.63
CA ASN A 876 -20.75 44.76 13.42
C ASN A 876 -20.19 46.13 13.02
N PHE A 877 -19.66 46.91 13.95
CA PHE A 877 -19.19 48.28 13.67
C PHE A 877 -17.69 48.45 13.90
N ILE A 878 -17.16 48.07 15.07
CA ILE A 878 -15.78 48.42 15.45
C ILE A 878 -14.76 47.48 14.80
N PHE A 879 -14.94 46.17 14.93
CA PHE A 879 -14.00 45.14 14.48
C PHE A 879 -14.60 44.26 13.39
N TYR A 880 -15.48 44.83 12.57
CA TYR A 880 -16.25 44.16 11.54
C TYR A 880 -15.41 43.19 10.68
N PHE A 881 -14.29 43.65 10.13
CA PHE A 881 -13.45 42.84 9.24
C PHE A 881 -12.73 41.69 9.96
N SER A 882 -12.40 41.88 11.25
CA SER A 882 -11.63 40.91 12.03
C SER A 882 -12.51 39.88 12.71
N MET A 883 -13.71 40.27 13.15
CA MET A 883 -14.63 39.42 13.91
C MET A 883 -15.71 38.76 13.05
N ALA A 884 -15.76 39.04 11.73
CA ALA A 884 -16.72 38.50 10.77
C ALA A 884 -16.92 36.96 10.85
N TYR A 885 -15.91 36.22 11.30
CA TYR A 885 -15.90 34.75 11.35
C TYR A 885 -15.94 34.18 12.79
N THR A 886 -16.14 35.02 13.80
CA THR A 886 -16.23 34.62 15.21
C THR A 886 -17.69 34.46 15.61
N PHE A 887 -18.13 33.22 15.86
CA PHE A 887 -19.52 32.88 16.17
C PHE A 887 -19.68 32.25 17.55
N SER A 888 -18.61 31.71 18.12
CA SER A 888 -18.66 30.94 19.36
C SER A 888 -19.23 31.69 20.58
N PRO A 889 -19.10 33.03 20.74
CA PRO A 889 -19.75 33.74 21.84
C PRO A 889 -21.26 33.56 21.88
N TRP A 890 -21.93 33.63 20.73
CA TRP A 890 -23.38 33.43 20.64
C TRP A 890 -23.81 32.05 21.12
N PHE A 891 -23.04 31.01 20.77
CA PHE A 891 -23.29 29.64 21.23
C PHE A 891 -23.22 29.53 22.76
N VAL A 892 -22.19 30.10 23.39
CA VAL A 892 -22.03 30.08 24.86
C VAL A 892 -23.17 30.81 25.56
N MET A 893 -23.57 31.96 25.03
CA MET A 893 -24.67 32.76 25.58
C MET A 893 -25.99 31.99 25.55
N ILE A 894 -26.34 31.41 24.39
CA ILE A 894 -27.54 30.59 24.22
C ILE A 894 -27.51 29.39 25.16
N PHE A 895 -26.39 28.66 25.20
CA PHE A 895 -26.21 27.48 26.03
C PHE A 895 -26.37 27.79 27.53
N THR A 896 -25.79 28.90 27.99
CA THR A 896 -25.85 29.31 29.40
C THR A 896 -27.25 29.79 29.79
N LEU A 897 -27.87 30.64 28.97
CA LEU A 897 -29.23 31.14 29.23
C LEU A 897 -30.26 30.01 29.20
N PHE A 898 -30.10 29.03 28.31
CA PHE A 898 -30.90 27.82 28.32
C PHE A 898 -30.68 27.01 29.61
N GLY A 899 -29.44 26.89 30.08
CA GLY A 899 -29.11 26.30 31.37
C GLY A 899 -29.81 26.99 32.56
N VAL A 900 -29.86 28.33 32.56
CA VAL A 900 -30.58 29.14 33.57
C VAL A 900 -32.08 28.88 33.52
N LEU A 901 -32.68 28.94 32.33
CA LEU A 901 -34.11 28.67 32.13
C LEU A 901 -34.47 27.25 32.54
N SER A 902 -33.69 26.25 32.14
CA SER A 902 -33.97 24.84 32.45
C SER A 902 -34.02 24.55 33.95
N LYS A 903 -33.25 25.29 34.77
CA LYS A 903 -33.23 25.15 36.22
C LYS A 903 -34.36 25.91 36.90
N ASN A 904 -34.66 27.13 36.43
CA ASN A 904 -35.46 28.10 37.18
C ASN A 904 -36.88 28.32 36.63
N TYR A 905 -37.22 27.79 35.44
CA TYR A 905 -38.51 28.06 34.79
C TYR A 905 -39.71 27.45 35.52
N THR A 906 -39.58 26.21 36.02
CA THR A 906 -40.67 25.47 36.70
C THR A 906 -40.76 25.77 38.20
N ARG A 907 -39.90 26.64 38.73
CA ARG A 907 -39.83 26.91 40.17
C ARG A 907 -40.78 28.04 40.55
N ASN A 908 -41.78 27.72 41.37
CA ASN A 908 -42.80 28.68 41.82
C ASN A 908 -42.27 29.68 42.86
N ASP A 909 -41.16 29.34 43.52
CA ASP A 909 -40.53 30.15 44.57
C ASP A 909 -39.76 31.39 44.04
N ILE A 910 -39.63 31.51 42.71
CA ILE A 910 -38.84 32.56 42.02
C ILE A 910 -39.77 33.57 41.35
N PRO A 911 -39.53 34.89 41.47
CA PRO A 911 -40.32 35.90 40.78
C PRO A 911 -40.28 35.74 39.26
N ASP A 912 -41.45 35.86 38.62
CA ASP A 912 -41.57 35.66 37.17
C ASP A 912 -40.78 36.68 36.35
N ARG A 913 -40.44 37.84 36.93
CA ARG A 913 -39.61 38.88 36.29
C ARG A 913 -38.29 38.34 35.77
N ASN A 914 -37.54 37.61 36.58
CA ASN A 914 -36.20 37.14 36.20
C ASN A 914 -36.26 35.96 35.22
N LYS A 915 -37.30 35.11 35.33
CA LYS A 915 -37.62 34.09 34.32
C LYS A 915 -37.89 34.73 32.96
N PHE A 916 -38.71 35.78 32.95
CA PHE A 916 -39.04 36.54 31.74
C PHE A 916 -37.80 37.21 31.14
N TYR A 917 -36.97 37.87 31.95
CA TYR A 917 -35.72 38.48 31.47
C TYR A 917 -34.77 37.46 30.86
N ALA A 918 -34.52 36.33 31.54
CA ALA A 918 -33.67 35.27 31.01
C ALA A 918 -34.23 34.69 29.69
N PHE A 919 -35.55 34.55 29.58
CA PHE A 919 -36.22 34.07 28.36
C PHE A 919 -36.09 35.05 27.20
N MET A 920 -36.27 36.35 27.45
CA MET A 920 -36.11 37.37 26.42
C MET A 920 -34.66 37.47 25.94
N LEU A 921 -33.68 37.41 26.86
CA LEU A 921 -32.27 37.39 26.48
C LEU A 921 -31.93 36.16 25.63
N PHE A 922 -32.49 34.99 25.97
CA PHE A 922 -32.31 33.77 25.20
C PHE A 922 -32.83 33.95 23.76
N ILE A 923 -34.05 34.47 23.60
CA ILE A 923 -34.63 34.75 22.27
C ILE A 923 -33.78 35.75 21.49
N ILE A 924 -33.37 36.85 22.12
CA ILE A 924 -32.52 37.87 21.49
C ILE A 924 -31.22 37.24 20.98
N CYS A 925 -30.54 36.43 21.81
CA CYS A 925 -29.32 35.73 21.38
C CYS A 925 -29.58 34.78 20.20
N CYS A 926 -30.68 34.02 20.20
CA CYS A 926 -31.03 33.14 19.09
C CYS A 926 -31.29 33.91 17.79
N ILE A 927 -32.05 35.01 17.85
CA ILE A 927 -32.34 35.86 16.69
C ILE A 927 -31.06 36.48 16.15
N LEU A 928 -30.25 37.10 17.01
CA LEU A 928 -28.98 37.72 16.60
C LEU A 928 -28.02 36.69 16.00
N PHE A 929 -27.97 35.46 16.53
CA PHE A 929 -27.18 34.37 15.97
C PHE A 929 -27.67 33.94 14.58
N ILE A 930 -28.98 33.82 14.37
CA ILE A 930 -29.57 33.49 13.05
C ILE A 930 -29.29 34.59 12.04
N ILE A 931 -29.51 35.86 12.41
CA ILE A 931 -29.17 37.02 11.57
C ILE A 931 -27.69 36.96 11.18
N ARG A 932 -26.83 36.65 12.13
CA ARG A 932 -25.39 36.57 11.91
C ARG A 932 -25.00 35.44 10.96
N LEU A 933 -25.59 34.25 11.09
CA LEU A 933 -25.40 33.16 10.13
C LEU A 933 -25.87 33.56 8.72
N GLY A 934 -27.01 34.24 8.62
CA GLY A 934 -27.52 34.78 7.36
C GLY A 934 -26.54 35.78 6.70
N LEU A 935 -26.05 36.75 7.47
CA LEU A 935 -25.06 37.73 7.00
C LEU A 935 -23.75 37.06 6.54
N PHE A 936 -23.29 36.04 7.27
CA PHE A 936 -22.12 35.26 6.88
C PHE A 936 -22.35 34.52 5.55
N LEU A 937 -23.48 33.84 5.38
CA LEU A 937 -23.81 33.13 4.14
C LEU A 937 -23.90 34.08 2.95
N VAL A 938 -24.60 35.21 3.09
CA VAL A 938 -24.70 36.23 2.04
C VAL A 938 -23.31 36.72 1.62
N ARG A 939 -22.39 36.96 2.56
CA ARG A 939 -21.02 37.38 2.26
C ARG A 939 -20.18 36.29 1.62
N TYR A 940 -20.31 35.05 2.09
CA TYR A 940 -19.64 33.91 1.48
C TYR A 940 -20.06 33.72 0.01
N TYR A 941 -21.34 33.92 -0.29
CA TYR A 941 -21.84 33.88 -1.66
C TYR A 941 -21.41 35.10 -2.50
N ARG A 942 -21.45 36.32 -1.96
CA ARG A 942 -20.97 37.53 -2.68
C ARG A 942 -19.48 37.50 -2.96
N SER A 943 -18.65 36.98 -2.05
CA SER A 943 -17.19 36.86 -2.24
C SER A 943 -16.75 35.76 -3.21
N ARG A 944 -17.67 34.93 -3.74
CA ARG A 944 -17.43 34.08 -4.92
C ARG A 944 -17.57 34.82 -6.24
N ILE A 945 -18.13 36.03 -6.25
CA ILE A 945 -18.06 36.94 -7.39
C ILE A 945 -16.67 37.58 -7.31
N PRO A 946 -15.83 37.46 -8.36
CA PRO A 946 -14.46 37.91 -8.31
C PRO A 946 -14.41 39.45 -8.42
N THR A 947 -14.66 40.15 -7.32
CA THR A 947 -14.16 41.51 -7.15
C THR A 947 -12.81 41.41 -6.45
N ILE A 948 -11.79 41.31 -7.31
CA ILE A 948 -10.47 41.89 -7.06
C ILE A 948 -10.75 43.34 -6.63
N GLN A 949 -10.15 43.79 -5.52
CA GLN A 949 -10.39 45.05 -4.82
C GLN A 949 -11.47 44.97 -3.74
N GLU A 950 -11.01 44.71 -2.52
CA GLU A 950 -11.15 45.71 -1.45
C GLU A 950 -9.96 45.53 -0.49
N PRO A 951 -9.31 46.63 -0.06
CA PRO A 951 -8.08 46.62 0.75
C PRO A 951 -8.20 45.83 2.07
#